data_AF-A0A4Q7TPH6-F1
#
_entry.id   AF-A0A4Q7TPH6-F1
#
_cell.length_a   1.000
_cell.length_b   1.000
_cell.length_c   1.000
_cell.angle_alpha   90.00
_cell.angle_beta   90.00
_cell.angle_gamma   90.00
#
_symmetry.space_group_name_H-M   'P 1'
#
loop_
_entity.id
_entity.type
_entity.pdbx_description
1 polymer ?
#
loop_
_entity_poly.entity_id
_entity_poly.type
_entity_poly.pdbx_seq_one_letter_code
_entity_poly.pdbx_strand_id
1 'polypeptide(L)'
;MGPIAGGSETNRVGMTALRSMLVRVGAADAAGLTPAAPGGATRSFLGSVSRVALTAAATWQAVMVAITLFALGSAGVPLAGAQAIVGALALCALRVPRLWPAVPPAMVGAGILGYVLSGDVDSSLTFAACWQIDFASCFAGLLILRRSAIWLVGGAALCAAAVIVTVLPGWGIQLPLSIVVTQISIIVALRLGLSALLAHSAAADSSMRAADDAALRAESIRHQSARLAEDARVLHDTAINTFAAIASAGEGAGGQDADRVRAQCARDAALLGELRGARATRTAQILDIFVQHGLPIRRRGAADEAIERAGAALPQPTVEAIIGCVREAVTNATKHSGADHVDIEVTTSRSELHVRVTDDGSGFAGNAALGRGVDVSIRERASAHGFSAEVRSFPRAGTTVALAAQLHRPAADPRPATDSELAESAAAVQQRAGDYWGIGVTVVSVVLMAAGGTNEGAALFPMIGVMLAAVLLSRVPALRRGRVLLPLFLAIATLVVFALGARATSFGTVGANHWQALAPTGPFVLLMSTQRGRGWILAAAAAWGALVVSLAAAVLPHSATAAMIVLVAGLVGLGFSGVWALFQGLVHRLAGAEAGARRAAFDARLASELELGSQESFQRWMESGLDSAEALLCGIRDGELPLDAAATRSACDEEERYLRQLVHISPALVHLGKVVIPTLSRARALGIAFRLRLGELDASDAHVAQDIGATIAENLTAERAGKPLTATLFPSDHGVQLTLTGPDLRAPAHLADRACLVQLGGTELLELAFRTTSTPQGDTDPGARPGGGPAAHPTGTTGRGAPARALSTAAAPLPERAPQ
;
A
#
# COMPACT_ATOMS: atom_id res chain seq x y z
N MET A 1 16.33 39.87 -51.47
CA MET A 1 16.08 39.88 -50.01
C MET A 1 14.63 39.47 -49.78
N GLY A 2 14.43 38.44 -48.96
CA GLY A 2 13.12 37.90 -48.58
C GLY A 2 13.25 36.41 -48.23
N PRO A 3 13.37 36.02 -46.95
CA PRO A 3 13.62 34.64 -46.59
C PRO A 3 12.33 33.82 -46.64
N ILE A 4 12.43 32.63 -47.23
CA ILE A 4 11.36 31.64 -47.33
C ILE A 4 11.16 31.00 -45.94
N ALA A 5 10.12 31.44 -45.24
CA ALA A 5 9.65 30.82 -44.00
C ALA A 5 8.73 29.64 -44.33
N GLY A 6 9.34 28.48 -44.58
CA GLY A 6 8.66 27.22 -44.87
C GLY A 6 9.25 26.06 -44.07
N GLY A 7 9.51 26.25 -42.77
CA GLY A 7 9.91 25.20 -41.84
C GLY A 7 8.69 24.54 -41.21
N SER A 8 8.15 23.52 -41.87
CA SER A 8 6.91 22.79 -41.55
C SER A 8 6.91 22.09 -40.19
N GLU A 9 5.71 21.85 -39.64
CA GLU A 9 5.41 21.21 -38.34
C GLU A 9 6.19 19.92 -38.04
N THR A 10 6.65 19.19 -39.05
CA THR A 10 7.58 18.05 -38.94
C THR A 10 8.86 18.39 -38.18
N ASN A 11 9.39 19.60 -38.34
CA ASN A 11 10.59 20.04 -37.62
C ASN A 11 10.28 20.34 -36.15
N ARG A 12 9.06 20.81 -35.84
CA ARG A 12 8.58 20.98 -34.45
C ARG A 12 8.34 19.65 -33.76
N VAL A 13 7.71 18.68 -34.43
CA VAL A 13 7.48 17.34 -33.86
C VAL A 13 8.81 16.61 -33.64
N GLY A 14 9.74 16.69 -34.60
CA GLY A 14 11.10 16.15 -34.48
C GLY A 14 11.89 16.79 -33.33
N MET A 15 11.87 18.13 -33.21
CA MET A 15 12.50 18.84 -32.09
C MET A 15 11.85 18.51 -30.74
N THR A 16 10.54 18.31 -30.68
CA THR A 16 9.83 17.95 -29.44
C THR A 16 10.16 16.52 -29.02
N ALA A 17 10.19 15.59 -29.97
CA ALA A 17 10.62 14.21 -29.75
C ALA A 17 12.09 14.15 -29.29
N LEU A 18 13.00 14.87 -29.97
CA LEU A 18 14.40 14.95 -29.60
C LEU A 18 14.59 15.57 -28.21
N ARG A 19 13.86 16.65 -27.89
CA ARG A 19 13.90 17.28 -26.57
C ARG A 19 13.38 16.35 -25.47
N SER A 20 12.30 15.61 -25.74
CA SER A 20 11.78 14.60 -24.81
C SER A 20 12.76 13.44 -24.58
N MET A 21 13.48 13.02 -25.62
CA MET A 21 14.52 11.99 -25.54
C MET A 21 15.73 12.50 -24.74
N LEU A 22 16.18 13.73 -24.99
CA LEU A 22 17.29 14.37 -24.25
C LEU A 22 16.99 14.51 -22.75
N VAL A 23 15.74 14.79 -22.39
CA VAL A 23 15.28 14.81 -20.99
C VAL A 23 15.32 13.40 -20.40
N ARG A 24 14.78 12.38 -21.09
CA ARG A 24 14.79 10.98 -20.61
C ARG A 24 16.18 10.37 -20.49
N VAL A 25 17.14 10.82 -21.29
CA VAL A 25 18.54 10.40 -21.22
C VAL A 25 19.31 11.12 -20.10
N GLY A 26 18.70 12.11 -19.43
CA GLY A 26 19.34 12.92 -18.39
C GLY A 26 20.40 13.87 -18.96
N ALA A 27 20.33 14.19 -20.26
CA ALA A 27 21.23 15.12 -20.92
C ALA A 27 20.84 16.59 -20.70
N ALA A 28 19.55 16.85 -20.40
CA ALA A 28 19.01 18.20 -20.21
C ALA A 28 19.34 18.83 -18.83
N ASP A 29 19.39 18.02 -17.77
CA ASP A 29 19.54 18.51 -16.38
C ASP A 29 20.92 18.26 -15.78
N ALA A 30 21.43 19.20 -14.99
CA ALA A 30 22.74 19.11 -14.33
C ALA A 30 22.82 17.97 -13.29
N ALA A 31 21.68 17.59 -12.71
CA ALA A 31 21.54 16.44 -11.82
C ALA A 31 21.62 15.09 -12.58
N GLY A 32 21.33 15.08 -13.89
CA GLY A 32 21.25 13.84 -14.67
C GLY A 32 20.11 12.94 -14.16
N LEU A 33 20.43 11.72 -13.75
CA LEU A 33 19.47 10.74 -13.22
C LEU A 33 19.46 10.65 -11.68
N THR A 34 20.14 11.55 -10.97
CA THR A 34 20.15 11.51 -9.50
C THR A 34 18.78 11.94 -8.93
N PRO A 35 18.11 11.10 -8.12
CA PRO A 35 16.89 11.49 -7.43
C PRO A 35 17.17 12.63 -6.43
N ALA A 36 16.25 13.59 -6.31
CA ALA A 36 16.40 14.72 -5.39
C ALA A 36 16.42 14.29 -3.90
N ALA A 37 15.70 13.23 -3.55
CA ALA A 37 15.71 12.60 -2.22
C ALA A 37 15.51 11.08 -2.36
N PRO A 38 16.59 10.29 -2.48
CA PRO A 38 16.46 8.85 -2.68
C PRO A 38 15.95 8.17 -1.40
N GLY A 39 14.83 7.45 -1.52
CA GLY A 39 14.29 6.60 -0.45
C GLY A 39 15.26 5.48 -0.07
N GLY A 40 14.93 4.72 0.99
CA GLY A 40 15.72 3.55 1.42
C GLY A 40 15.90 2.52 0.30
N ALA A 41 14.81 2.22 -0.42
CA ALA A 41 14.78 1.36 -1.61
C ALA A 41 15.82 1.77 -2.66
N THR A 42 15.76 3.04 -3.07
CA THR A 42 16.60 3.60 -4.12
C THR A 42 18.07 3.56 -3.70
N ARG A 43 18.39 3.85 -2.44
CA ARG A 43 19.76 3.75 -1.92
C ARG A 43 20.29 2.31 -1.93
N SER A 44 19.48 1.34 -1.51
CA SER A 44 19.85 -0.08 -1.50
C SER A 44 20.05 -0.65 -2.91
N PHE A 45 19.18 -0.26 -3.85
CA PHE A 45 19.29 -0.60 -5.26
C PHE A 45 20.60 -0.06 -5.86
N LEU A 46 20.87 1.24 -5.71
CA LEU A 46 22.10 1.88 -6.22
C LEU A 46 23.37 1.29 -5.59
N GLY A 47 23.35 1.02 -4.28
CA GLY A 47 24.45 0.35 -3.57
C GLY A 47 24.70 -1.07 -4.06
N SER A 48 23.71 -1.72 -4.64
CA SER A 48 23.85 -3.07 -5.17
C SER A 48 24.27 -3.11 -6.63
N VAL A 49 23.73 -2.21 -7.45
CA VAL A 49 24.18 -2.00 -8.84
C VAL A 49 25.68 -1.69 -8.87
N SER A 50 26.12 -0.77 -8.00
CA SER A 50 27.54 -0.38 -7.90
C SER A 50 28.44 -1.54 -7.49
N ARG A 51 28.04 -2.38 -6.53
CA ARG A 51 28.80 -3.58 -6.13
C ARG A 51 28.98 -4.56 -7.29
N VAL A 52 27.92 -4.83 -8.04
CA VAL A 52 27.97 -5.72 -9.21
C VAL A 52 28.87 -5.12 -10.31
N ALA A 53 28.73 -3.83 -10.61
CA ALA A 53 29.56 -3.17 -11.61
C ALA A 53 31.06 -3.18 -11.26
N LEU A 54 31.41 -2.88 -9.99
CA LEU A 54 32.79 -2.82 -9.54
C LEU A 54 33.45 -4.20 -9.42
N THR A 55 32.71 -5.22 -8.99
CA THR A 55 33.21 -6.60 -8.98
C THR A 55 33.42 -7.13 -10.40
N ALA A 56 32.52 -6.81 -11.34
CA ALA A 56 32.70 -7.12 -12.75
C ALA A 56 33.91 -6.41 -13.35
N ALA A 57 34.11 -5.11 -13.04
CA ALA A 57 35.29 -4.36 -13.46
C ALA A 57 36.60 -5.00 -12.97
N ALA A 58 36.68 -5.36 -11.68
CA ALA A 58 37.86 -6.03 -11.12
C ALA A 58 38.11 -7.39 -11.77
N THR A 59 37.04 -8.17 -12.01
CA THR A 59 37.14 -9.49 -12.65
C THR A 59 37.64 -9.36 -14.09
N TRP A 60 37.15 -8.37 -14.84
CA TRP A 60 37.62 -8.11 -16.21
C TRP A 60 39.09 -7.70 -16.23
N GLN A 61 39.58 -6.93 -15.26
CA GLN A 61 41.01 -6.59 -15.20
C GLN A 61 41.89 -7.83 -14.99
N ALA A 62 41.44 -8.83 -14.24
CA ALA A 62 42.18 -10.11 -14.12
C ALA A 62 42.25 -10.85 -15.47
N VAL A 63 41.17 -10.82 -16.26
CA VAL A 63 41.15 -11.36 -17.63
C VAL A 63 42.14 -10.62 -18.52
N MET A 64 42.16 -9.28 -18.44
CA MET A 64 43.09 -8.44 -19.22
C MET A 64 44.55 -8.71 -18.88
N VAL A 65 44.88 -8.93 -17.59
CA VAL A 65 46.23 -9.33 -17.17
C VAL A 65 46.64 -10.64 -17.83
N ALA A 66 45.78 -11.66 -17.80
CA ALA A 66 46.06 -12.96 -18.41
C ALA A 66 46.25 -12.84 -19.93
N ILE A 67 45.38 -12.10 -20.62
CA ILE A 67 45.46 -11.88 -22.08
C ILE A 67 46.72 -11.08 -22.44
N THR A 68 47.07 -10.06 -21.66
CA THR A 68 48.26 -9.23 -21.90
C THR A 68 49.54 -10.05 -21.78
N LEU A 69 49.64 -10.89 -20.75
CA LEU A 69 50.80 -11.78 -20.56
C LEU A 69 50.85 -12.86 -21.66
N PHE A 70 49.70 -13.35 -22.12
CA PHE A 70 49.64 -14.29 -23.24
C PHE A 70 50.09 -13.65 -24.57
N ALA A 71 49.58 -12.46 -24.89
CA ALA A 71 49.82 -11.79 -26.17
C ALA A 71 51.22 -11.16 -26.28
N LEU A 72 51.73 -10.57 -25.19
CA LEU A 72 52.99 -9.80 -25.20
C LEU A 72 54.12 -10.47 -24.41
N GLY A 73 53.88 -11.59 -23.73
CA GLY A 73 54.87 -12.27 -22.90
C GLY A 73 55.43 -11.34 -21.81
N SER A 74 56.76 -11.37 -21.61
CA SER A 74 57.45 -10.53 -20.64
C SER A 74 57.38 -9.03 -20.95
N ALA A 75 57.23 -8.65 -22.22
CA ALA A 75 57.06 -7.25 -22.61
C ALA A 75 55.72 -6.66 -22.13
N GLY A 76 54.74 -7.52 -21.85
CA GLY A 76 53.43 -7.12 -21.33
C GLY A 76 53.39 -6.85 -19.83
N VAL A 77 54.45 -7.15 -19.06
CA VAL A 77 54.44 -7.03 -17.59
C VAL A 77 54.09 -5.61 -17.09
N PRO A 78 54.59 -4.52 -17.67
CA PRO A 78 54.20 -3.17 -17.25
C PRO A 78 52.69 -2.89 -17.46
N LEU A 79 52.14 -3.31 -18.59
CA LEU A 79 50.71 -3.14 -18.90
C LEU A 79 49.84 -4.02 -17.99
N ALA A 80 50.25 -5.27 -17.76
CA ALA A 80 49.60 -6.17 -16.81
C ALA A 80 49.61 -5.58 -15.38
N GLY A 81 50.73 -4.97 -14.96
CA GLY A 81 50.81 -4.24 -13.70
C GLY A 81 49.81 -3.07 -13.63
N ALA A 82 49.71 -2.27 -14.69
CA ALA A 82 48.73 -1.18 -14.77
C ALA A 82 47.28 -1.71 -14.70
N GLN A 83 46.93 -2.77 -15.42
CA GLN A 83 45.61 -3.40 -15.38
C GLN A 83 45.29 -3.97 -13.98
N ALA A 84 46.27 -4.60 -13.32
CA ALA A 84 46.11 -5.08 -11.95
C ALA A 84 45.84 -3.93 -10.96
N ILE A 85 46.50 -2.78 -11.13
CA ILE A 85 46.23 -1.56 -10.34
C ILE A 85 44.80 -1.06 -10.57
N VAL A 86 44.31 -1.07 -11.81
CA VAL A 86 42.90 -0.71 -12.11
C VAL A 86 41.93 -1.70 -11.43
N GLY A 87 42.27 -3.00 -11.42
CA GLY A 87 41.48 -4.01 -10.71
C GLY A 87 41.45 -3.76 -9.19
N ALA A 88 42.59 -3.44 -8.59
CA ALA A 88 42.69 -3.06 -7.18
C ALA A 88 41.90 -1.78 -6.89
N LEU A 89 41.95 -0.78 -7.77
CA LEU A 89 41.15 0.44 -7.66
C LEU A 89 39.65 0.12 -7.64
N ALA A 90 39.18 -0.78 -8.52
CA ALA A 90 37.78 -1.22 -8.54
C ALA A 90 37.36 -1.93 -7.24
N LEU A 91 38.23 -2.77 -6.67
CA LEU A 91 37.97 -3.42 -5.38
C LEU A 91 37.97 -2.42 -4.21
N CYS A 92 38.89 -1.46 -4.18
CA CYS A 92 38.89 -0.38 -3.20
C CYS A 92 37.65 0.51 -3.30
N ALA A 93 37.17 0.76 -4.52
CA ALA A 93 35.96 1.51 -4.79
C ALA A 93 34.67 0.85 -4.24
N LEU A 94 34.69 -0.46 -3.93
CA LEU A 94 33.59 -1.12 -3.23
C LEU A 94 33.40 -0.59 -1.79
N ARG A 95 34.49 -0.15 -1.16
CA ARG A 95 34.48 0.40 0.21
C ARG A 95 34.47 1.93 0.22
N VAL A 96 34.97 2.56 -0.84
CA VAL A 96 35.13 4.02 -0.91
C VAL A 96 34.39 4.59 -2.13
N PRO A 97 33.12 5.02 -1.99
CA PRO A 97 32.30 5.50 -3.11
C PRO A 97 32.87 6.69 -3.88
N ARG A 98 33.74 7.50 -3.24
CA ARG A 98 34.44 8.61 -3.89
C ARG A 98 35.34 8.17 -5.05
N LEU A 99 35.74 6.91 -5.10
CA LEU A 99 36.59 6.35 -6.15
C LEU A 99 35.80 5.89 -7.38
N TRP A 100 34.46 5.81 -7.32
CA TRP A 100 33.65 5.33 -8.45
C TRP A 100 33.94 6.04 -9.78
N PRO A 101 34.08 7.38 -9.82
CA PRO A 101 34.32 8.08 -11.08
C PRO A 101 35.70 7.80 -11.70
N ALA A 102 36.66 7.28 -10.92
CA ALA A 102 38.02 7.02 -11.39
C ALA A 102 38.17 5.68 -12.12
N VAL A 103 37.28 4.71 -11.84
CA VAL A 103 37.39 3.35 -12.39
C VAL A 103 37.20 3.33 -13.92
N PRO A 104 36.11 3.88 -14.50
CA PRO A 104 35.91 3.85 -15.95
C PRO A 104 37.04 4.51 -16.77
N PRO A 105 37.52 5.74 -16.49
CA PRO A 105 38.58 6.33 -17.28
C PRO A 105 39.91 5.57 -17.14
N ALA A 106 40.20 4.98 -15.98
CA ALA A 106 41.38 4.14 -15.80
C ALA A 106 41.30 2.86 -16.65
N MET A 107 40.12 2.25 -16.76
CA MET A 107 39.88 1.13 -17.68
C MET A 107 40.06 1.55 -19.14
N VAL A 108 39.52 2.69 -19.56
CA VAL A 108 39.72 3.19 -20.94
C VAL A 108 41.21 3.42 -21.22
N GLY A 109 41.93 4.08 -20.32
CA GLY A 109 43.37 4.33 -20.48
C GLY A 109 44.18 3.05 -20.64
N ALA A 110 43.92 2.04 -19.81
CA ALA A 110 44.56 0.73 -19.95
C ALA A 110 44.17 -0.01 -21.25
N GLY A 111 42.94 0.18 -21.76
CA GLY A 111 42.52 -0.36 -23.06
C GLY A 111 43.24 0.31 -24.24
N ILE A 112 43.36 1.65 -24.22
CA ILE A 112 44.09 2.42 -25.23
C ILE A 112 45.57 2.02 -25.24
N LEU A 113 46.20 1.87 -24.06
CA LEU A 113 47.56 1.34 -23.98
C LEU A 113 47.67 -0.07 -24.55
N GLY A 114 46.64 -0.91 -24.35
CA GLY A 114 46.51 -2.22 -24.99
C GLY A 114 46.56 -2.13 -26.51
N TYR A 115 45.86 -1.19 -27.14
CA TYR A 115 45.94 -0.98 -28.59
C TYR A 115 47.35 -0.61 -29.05
N VAL A 116 47.95 0.38 -28.41
CA VAL A 116 49.27 0.90 -28.78
C VAL A 116 50.36 -0.18 -28.62
N LEU A 117 50.33 -0.92 -27.52
CA LEU A 117 51.33 -1.95 -27.22
C LEU A 117 51.10 -3.24 -28.01
N SER A 118 49.85 -3.54 -28.37
CA SER A 118 49.54 -4.67 -29.24
C SER A 118 50.11 -4.44 -30.65
N GLY A 119 49.91 -3.25 -31.23
CA GLY A 119 50.38 -2.89 -32.57
C GLY A 119 49.73 -3.67 -33.72
N ASP A 120 49.06 -4.78 -33.41
CA ASP A 120 48.35 -5.67 -34.33
C ASP A 120 46.84 -5.60 -34.10
N VAL A 121 46.09 -5.38 -35.18
CA VAL A 121 44.63 -5.26 -35.15
C VAL A 121 43.95 -6.61 -34.89
N ASP A 122 44.57 -7.72 -35.29
CA ASP A 122 44.02 -9.08 -35.17
C ASP A 122 44.52 -9.82 -33.91
N SER A 123 45.25 -9.11 -33.05
CA SER A 123 45.70 -9.64 -31.77
C SER A 123 44.55 -9.85 -30.78
N SER A 124 44.63 -10.93 -30.01
CA SER A 124 43.71 -11.20 -28.90
C SER A 124 43.67 -10.08 -27.85
N LEU A 125 44.78 -9.34 -27.67
CA LEU A 125 44.84 -8.18 -26.78
C LEU A 125 44.04 -7.00 -27.32
N THR A 126 44.11 -6.72 -28.63
CA THR A 126 43.31 -5.68 -29.28
C THR A 126 41.83 -5.99 -29.17
N PHE A 127 41.44 -7.23 -29.45
CA PHE A 127 40.06 -7.68 -29.29
C PHE A 127 39.55 -7.51 -27.84
N ALA A 128 40.35 -7.90 -26.84
CA ALA A 128 40.00 -7.75 -25.44
C ALA A 128 39.95 -6.27 -25.01
N ALA A 129 40.85 -5.43 -25.54
CA ALA A 129 40.87 -4.00 -25.29
C ALA A 129 39.63 -3.28 -25.84
N CYS A 130 39.08 -3.70 -26.99
CA CYS A 130 37.77 -3.22 -27.47
C CYS A 130 36.68 -3.44 -26.42
N TRP A 131 36.55 -4.67 -25.92
CA TRP A 131 35.58 -4.99 -24.88
C TRP A 131 35.84 -4.27 -23.56
N GLN A 132 37.10 -4.03 -23.21
CA GLN A 132 37.45 -3.23 -22.03
C GLN A 132 36.89 -1.80 -22.11
N ILE A 133 36.96 -1.16 -23.28
CA ILE A 133 36.42 0.20 -23.47
C ILE A 133 34.87 0.16 -23.41
N ASP A 134 34.24 -0.83 -24.03
CA ASP A 134 32.78 -1.02 -23.95
C ASP A 134 32.29 -1.22 -22.51
N PHE A 135 32.97 -2.07 -21.75
CA PHE A 135 32.65 -2.29 -20.34
C PHE A 135 32.88 -1.04 -19.49
N ALA A 136 33.96 -0.29 -19.75
CA ALA A 136 34.22 0.97 -19.06
C ALA A 136 33.05 1.95 -19.25
N SER A 137 32.53 2.07 -20.47
CA SER A 137 31.35 2.91 -20.76
C SER A 137 30.08 2.41 -20.07
N CYS A 138 29.90 1.09 -20.01
CA CYS A 138 28.78 0.51 -19.27
C CYS A 138 28.85 0.85 -17.78
N PHE A 139 30.02 0.67 -17.17
CA PHE A 139 30.25 0.98 -15.76
C PHE A 139 30.16 2.47 -15.48
N ALA A 140 30.61 3.35 -16.39
CA ALA A 140 30.39 4.78 -16.27
C ALA A 140 28.90 5.13 -16.23
N GLY A 141 28.08 4.52 -17.09
CA GLY A 141 26.63 4.72 -17.10
C GLY A 141 25.92 4.25 -15.82
N LEU A 142 26.40 3.17 -15.20
CA LEU A 142 25.82 2.59 -13.99
C LEU A 142 26.30 3.27 -12.69
N LEU A 143 27.56 3.68 -12.62
CA LEU A 143 28.18 4.26 -11.42
C LEU A 143 27.98 5.78 -11.32
N ILE A 144 27.95 6.48 -12.45
CA ILE A 144 27.91 7.95 -12.51
C ILE A 144 26.54 8.40 -13.02
N LEU A 145 25.58 8.57 -12.11
CA LEU A 145 24.22 8.99 -12.47
C LEU A 145 24.12 10.42 -13.00
N ARG A 146 25.13 11.26 -12.76
CA ARG A 146 25.19 12.65 -13.25
C ARG A 146 25.41 12.70 -14.76
N ARG A 147 25.00 13.80 -15.40
CA ARG A 147 25.22 14.04 -16.85
C ARG A 147 26.70 13.96 -17.28
N SER A 148 27.64 14.10 -16.34
CA SER A 148 29.08 13.99 -16.59
C SER A 148 29.48 12.65 -17.20
N ALA A 149 28.72 11.56 -16.99
CA ALA A 149 29.05 10.29 -17.61
C ALA A 149 28.85 10.30 -19.13
N ILE A 150 27.92 11.10 -19.67
CA ILE A 150 27.73 11.23 -21.12
C ILE A 150 28.99 11.83 -21.76
N TRP A 151 29.51 12.90 -21.14
CA TRP A 151 30.76 13.54 -21.58
C TRP A 151 31.98 12.66 -21.38
N LEU A 152 32.02 11.88 -20.28
CA LEU A 152 33.09 10.93 -20.03
C LEU A 152 33.15 9.85 -21.11
N VAL A 153 32.00 9.23 -21.44
CA VAL A 153 31.93 8.17 -22.46
C VAL A 153 32.20 8.72 -23.85
N GLY A 154 31.60 9.86 -24.21
CA GLY A 154 31.85 10.50 -25.50
C GLY A 154 33.31 10.95 -25.66
N GLY A 155 33.89 11.56 -24.62
CA GLY A 155 35.30 11.97 -24.60
C GLY A 155 36.26 10.78 -24.66
N ALA A 156 35.96 9.69 -23.95
CA ALA A 156 36.73 8.45 -24.01
C ALA A 156 36.71 7.83 -25.42
N ALA A 157 35.54 7.78 -26.06
CA ALA A 157 35.40 7.27 -27.42
C ALA A 157 36.21 8.09 -28.43
N LEU A 158 36.12 9.42 -28.35
CA LEU A 158 36.89 10.32 -29.20
C LEU A 158 38.39 10.22 -28.95
N CYS A 159 38.80 10.06 -27.68
CA CYS A 159 40.21 9.87 -27.33
C CYS A 159 40.77 8.56 -27.91
N ALA A 160 40.06 7.44 -27.73
CA ALA A 160 40.46 6.15 -28.30
C ALA A 160 40.53 6.21 -29.84
N ALA A 161 39.51 6.81 -30.48
CA ALA A 161 39.48 7.01 -31.93
C ALA A 161 40.66 7.88 -32.41
N ALA A 162 40.95 8.99 -31.73
CA ALA A 162 42.06 9.87 -32.06
C ALA A 162 43.42 9.18 -31.92
N VAL A 163 43.62 8.37 -30.87
CA VAL A 163 44.86 7.59 -30.70
C VAL A 163 45.02 6.57 -31.83
N ILE A 164 43.98 5.82 -32.20
CA ILE A 164 44.07 4.86 -33.31
C ILE A 164 44.42 5.59 -34.62
N VAL A 165 43.75 6.70 -34.93
CA VAL A 165 43.99 7.45 -36.19
C VAL A 165 45.38 8.07 -36.25
N THR A 166 45.92 8.54 -35.11
CA THR A 166 47.21 9.26 -35.08
C THR A 166 48.42 8.36 -34.84
N VAL A 167 48.30 7.35 -33.97
CA VAL A 167 49.39 6.47 -33.56
C VAL A 167 49.39 5.16 -34.36
N LEU A 168 48.22 4.69 -34.81
CA LEU A 168 48.04 3.42 -35.52
C LEU A 168 47.33 3.61 -36.87
N PRO A 169 47.81 4.51 -37.76
CA PRO A 169 47.10 4.88 -38.99
C PRO A 169 46.84 3.70 -39.95
N GLY A 170 47.65 2.64 -39.86
CA GLY A 170 47.50 1.43 -40.66
C GLY A 170 46.25 0.60 -40.35
N TRP A 171 45.56 0.85 -39.24
CA TRP A 171 44.36 0.11 -38.85
C TRP A 171 43.08 0.60 -39.54
N GLY A 172 43.13 1.72 -40.26
CA GLY A 172 42.00 2.30 -40.98
C GLY A 172 40.94 2.95 -40.07
N ILE A 173 39.89 3.52 -40.70
CA ILE A 173 38.88 4.33 -39.99
C ILE A 173 37.71 3.49 -39.42
N GLN A 174 37.58 2.24 -39.83
CA GLN A 174 36.46 1.37 -39.47
C GLN A 174 36.41 1.09 -37.97
N LEU A 175 37.55 0.74 -37.35
CA LEU A 175 37.60 0.48 -35.91
C LEU A 175 37.31 1.74 -35.07
N PRO A 176 37.93 2.91 -35.31
CA PRO A 176 37.54 4.18 -34.66
C PRO A 176 36.05 4.50 -34.78
N LEU A 177 35.48 4.35 -35.98
CA LEU A 177 34.06 4.59 -36.22
C LEU A 177 33.19 3.63 -35.40
N SER A 178 33.53 2.34 -35.39
CA SER A 178 32.82 1.33 -34.62
C SER A 178 32.85 1.62 -33.11
N ILE A 179 33.98 2.08 -32.55
CA ILE A 179 34.10 2.47 -31.15
C ILE A 179 33.15 3.65 -30.85
N VAL A 180 33.14 4.68 -31.68
CA VAL A 180 32.26 5.84 -31.47
C VAL A 180 30.78 5.43 -31.52
N VAL A 181 30.39 4.64 -32.53
CA VAL A 181 29.00 4.18 -32.70
C VAL A 181 28.55 3.27 -31.55
N THR A 182 29.40 2.33 -31.12
CA THR A 182 29.11 1.43 -30.00
C THR A 182 29.01 2.20 -28.68
N GLN A 183 29.92 3.12 -28.40
CA GLN A 183 29.86 3.94 -27.18
C GLN A 183 28.61 4.83 -27.12
N ILE A 184 28.21 5.45 -28.23
CA ILE A 184 26.97 6.24 -28.31
C ILE A 184 25.76 5.33 -28.06
N SER A 185 25.75 4.14 -28.66
CA SER A 185 24.66 3.18 -28.49
C SER A 185 24.54 2.71 -27.03
N ILE A 186 25.65 2.38 -26.38
CA ILE A 186 25.72 1.95 -24.99
C ILE A 186 25.19 3.03 -24.05
N ILE A 187 25.67 4.27 -24.18
CA ILE A 187 25.27 5.35 -23.25
C ILE A 187 23.79 5.72 -23.41
N VAL A 188 23.28 5.75 -24.65
CA VAL A 188 21.85 6.01 -24.92
C VAL A 188 20.99 4.89 -24.35
N ALA A 189 21.33 3.62 -24.63
CA ALA A 189 20.58 2.47 -24.15
C ALA A 189 20.54 2.40 -22.61
N LEU A 190 21.68 2.59 -21.94
CA LEU A 190 21.76 2.57 -20.49
C LEU A 190 20.97 3.70 -19.86
N ARG A 191 21.03 4.91 -20.41
CA ARG A 191 20.33 6.07 -19.84
C ARG A 191 18.82 5.96 -19.99
N LEU A 192 18.33 5.52 -21.14
CA LEU A 192 16.91 5.25 -21.35
C LEU A 192 16.42 4.08 -20.49
N GLY A 193 17.20 3.01 -20.40
CA GLY A 193 16.86 1.85 -19.57
C GLY A 193 16.81 2.20 -18.09
N LEU A 194 17.83 2.90 -17.59
CA LEU A 194 17.91 3.29 -16.18
C LEU A 194 16.86 4.34 -15.81
N SER A 195 16.56 5.31 -16.67
CA SER A 195 15.49 6.28 -16.42
C SER A 195 14.12 5.63 -16.40
N ALA A 196 13.86 4.67 -17.30
CA ALA A 196 12.63 3.89 -17.27
C ALA A 196 12.50 3.05 -15.99
N LEU A 197 13.58 2.41 -15.53
CA LEU A 197 13.60 1.64 -14.28
C LEU A 197 13.38 2.55 -13.06
N LEU A 198 14.04 3.70 -13.02
CA LEU A 198 13.87 4.67 -11.93
C LEU A 198 12.45 5.27 -11.92
N ALA A 199 11.89 5.61 -13.08
CA ALA A 199 10.51 6.10 -13.19
C ALA A 199 9.49 5.05 -12.73
N HIS A 200 9.68 3.77 -13.08
CA HIS A 200 8.83 2.68 -12.59
C HIS A 200 8.96 2.50 -11.07
N SER A 201 10.18 2.59 -10.52
CA SER A 201 10.38 2.52 -9.07
C SER A 201 9.70 3.68 -8.33
N ALA A 202 9.77 4.90 -8.88
CA ALA A 202 9.15 6.09 -8.29
C ALA A 202 7.61 6.04 -8.38
N ALA A 203 7.07 5.58 -9.51
CA ALA A 203 5.63 5.41 -9.69
C ALA A 203 5.08 4.34 -8.74
N ALA A 204 5.77 3.19 -8.62
CA ALA A 204 5.42 2.13 -7.68
C ALA A 204 5.47 2.63 -6.22
N ASP A 205 6.49 3.41 -5.84
CA ASP A 205 6.58 4.02 -4.52
C ASP A 205 5.41 4.98 -4.24
N SER A 206 4.97 5.76 -5.24
CA SER A 206 3.86 6.70 -5.07
C SER A 206 2.50 6.02 -4.94
N SER A 207 2.21 5.01 -5.77
CA SER A 207 0.94 4.28 -5.71
C SER A 207 0.85 3.44 -4.45
N MET A 208 1.97 2.86 -3.99
CA MET A 208 2.02 2.05 -2.78
C MET A 208 1.83 2.90 -1.53
N ARG A 209 2.45 4.09 -1.45
CA ARG A 209 2.23 5.02 -0.32
C ARG A 209 0.77 5.42 -0.19
N ALA A 210 0.11 5.70 -1.30
CA ALA A 210 -1.32 6.03 -1.30
C ALA A 210 -2.19 4.85 -0.82
N ALA A 211 -1.80 3.60 -1.14
CA ALA A 211 -2.50 2.40 -0.69
C ALA A 211 -2.29 2.12 0.81
N ASP A 212 -1.05 2.26 1.31
CA ASP A 212 -0.72 2.10 2.73
C ASP A 212 -1.48 3.12 3.58
N ASP A 213 -1.49 4.39 3.17
CA ASP A 213 -2.22 5.45 3.88
C ASP A 213 -3.74 5.21 3.88
N ALA A 214 -4.30 4.69 2.77
CA ALA A 214 -5.72 4.35 2.69
C ALA A 214 -6.09 3.14 3.58
N ALA A 215 -5.22 2.13 3.63
CA ALA A 215 -5.42 0.93 4.44
C ALA A 215 -5.34 1.24 5.95
N LEU A 216 -4.37 2.08 6.38
CA LEU A 216 -4.27 2.55 7.77
C LEU A 216 -5.57 3.23 8.23
N ARG A 217 -6.07 4.18 7.44
CA ARG A 217 -7.31 4.90 7.76
C ARG A 217 -8.50 3.95 7.87
N ALA A 218 -8.63 3.01 6.93
CA ALA A 218 -9.76 2.08 6.91
C ALA A 218 -9.75 1.14 8.14
N GLU A 219 -8.58 0.67 8.58
CA GLU A 219 -8.47 -0.21 9.74
C GLU A 219 -8.67 0.53 11.07
N SER A 220 -8.12 1.75 11.21
CA SER A 220 -8.35 2.59 12.39
C SER A 220 -9.83 2.87 12.59
N ILE A 221 -10.55 3.23 11.51
CA ILE A 221 -12.00 3.48 11.55
C ILE A 221 -12.76 2.23 11.98
N ARG A 222 -12.40 1.04 11.46
CA ARG A 222 -13.04 -0.24 11.82
C ARG A 222 -12.90 -0.57 13.30
N HIS A 223 -11.68 -0.52 13.83
CA HIS A 223 -11.43 -0.84 15.24
C HIS A 223 -12.15 0.10 16.20
N GLN A 224 -12.18 1.40 15.88
CA GLN A 224 -12.86 2.41 16.70
C GLN A 224 -14.39 2.27 16.64
N SER A 225 -14.95 2.02 15.44
CA SER A 225 -16.39 1.77 15.26
C SER A 225 -16.87 0.57 16.08
N ALA A 226 -16.09 -0.51 16.13
CA ALA A 226 -16.43 -1.70 16.90
C ALA A 226 -16.51 -1.44 18.41
N ARG A 227 -15.58 -0.64 18.97
CA ARG A 227 -15.58 -0.29 20.41
C ARG A 227 -16.79 0.54 20.80
N LEU A 228 -17.12 1.58 20.03
CA LEU A 228 -18.25 2.45 20.30
C LEU A 228 -19.60 1.74 20.17
N ALA A 229 -19.69 0.77 19.24
CA ALA A 229 -20.88 -0.07 19.10
C ALA A 229 -21.09 -0.97 20.33
N GLU A 230 -20.01 -1.46 20.97
CA GLU A 230 -20.13 -2.22 22.22
C GLU A 230 -20.53 -1.32 23.39
N ASP A 231 -19.93 -0.13 23.53
CA ASP A 231 -20.31 0.84 24.58
C ASP A 231 -21.80 1.23 24.48
N ALA A 232 -22.27 1.49 23.26
CA ALA A 232 -23.67 1.76 22.96
C ALA A 232 -24.61 0.60 23.35
N ARG A 233 -24.19 -0.65 23.09
CA ARG A 233 -24.95 -1.85 23.44
C ARG A 233 -25.08 -2.00 24.95
N VAL A 234 -23.98 -1.82 25.70
CA VAL A 234 -24.01 -1.94 27.16
C VAL A 234 -24.97 -0.91 27.77
N LEU A 235 -24.96 0.34 27.28
CA LEU A 235 -25.88 1.38 27.74
C LEU A 235 -27.35 1.08 27.42
N HIS A 236 -27.60 0.51 26.24
CA HIS A 236 -28.94 0.06 25.85
C HIS A 236 -29.45 -1.03 26.79
N ASP A 237 -28.61 -2.01 27.09
CA ASP A 237 -29.03 -3.19 27.85
C ASP A 237 -29.22 -2.91 29.35
N THR A 238 -28.66 -1.80 29.84
CA THR A 238 -28.60 -1.46 31.27
C THR A 238 -29.50 -0.26 31.59
N ALA A 239 -28.98 0.97 31.51
CA ALA A 239 -29.66 2.19 31.94
C ALA A 239 -30.96 2.43 31.16
N ILE A 240 -30.93 2.32 29.82
CA ILE A 240 -32.10 2.57 28.98
C ILE A 240 -33.23 1.58 29.29
N ASN A 241 -32.92 0.28 29.36
CA ASN A 241 -33.90 -0.75 29.68
C ASN A 241 -34.48 -0.60 31.10
N THR A 242 -33.64 -0.27 32.08
CA THR A 242 -34.07 -0.10 33.47
C THR A 242 -34.97 1.12 33.64
N PHE A 243 -34.63 2.25 33.03
CA PHE A 243 -35.49 3.44 33.04
C PHE A 243 -36.81 3.22 32.31
N ALA A 244 -36.79 2.52 31.16
CA ALA A 244 -38.00 2.17 30.43
C ALA A 244 -38.94 1.28 31.28
N ALA A 245 -38.39 0.32 32.02
CA ALA A 245 -39.15 -0.53 32.93
C ALA A 245 -39.79 0.27 34.08
N ILE A 246 -39.07 1.24 34.65
CA ILE A 246 -39.58 2.10 35.74
C ILE A 246 -40.65 3.07 35.23
N ALA A 247 -40.44 3.68 34.06
CA ALA A 247 -41.38 4.61 33.44
C ALA A 247 -42.72 3.93 33.05
N SER A 248 -42.66 2.65 32.65
CA SER A 248 -43.84 1.87 32.23
C SER A 248 -44.58 1.15 33.35
N ALA A 249 -44.00 1.06 34.56
CA ALA A 249 -44.67 0.52 35.74
C ALA A 249 -45.80 1.47 36.19
N GLY A 250 -47.04 1.12 35.88
CA GLY A 250 -48.24 1.89 36.25
C GLY A 250 -48.52 1.93 37.76
N GLU A 251 -49.55 2.69 38.16
CA GLU A 251 -49.93 3.01 39.56
C GLU A 251 -50.34 1.81 40.47
N GLY A 252 -50.00 0.57 40.12
CA GLY A 252 -50.43 -0.65 40.82
C GLY A 252 -49.35 -1.65 41.20
N ALA A 253 -48.05 -1.33 41.06
CA ALA A 253 -46.97 -2.24 41.46
C ALA A 253 -46.83 -2.28 43.00
N GLY A 254 -47.38 -3.32 43.63
CA GLY A 254 -47.28 -3.55 45.08
C GLY A 254 -45.84 -3.72 45.57
N GLY A 255 -45.62 -3.54 46.88
CA GLY A 255 -44.31 -3.41 47.51
C GLY A 255 -43.29 -4.55 47.32
N GLN A 256 -43.66 -5.70 46.73
CA GLN A 256 -42.72 -6.79 46.39
C GLN A 256 -41.93 -6.54 45.09
N ASP A 257 -42.41 -5.71 44.16
CA ASP A 257 -41.65 -5.34 42.95
C ASP A 257 -40.63 -4.22 43.20
N ALA A 258 -40.87 -3.37 44.22
CA ALA A 258 -40.01 -2.23 44.53
C ALA A 258 -38.59 -2.64 44.97
N ASP A 259 -38.46 -3.70 45.77
CA ASP A 259 -37.16 -4.22 46.21
C ASP A 259 -36.35 -4.80 45.05
N ARG A 260 -37.02 -5.44 44.09
CA ARG A 260 -36.39 -6.00 42.90
C ARG A 260 -35.89 -4.90 41.95
N VAL A 261 -36.67 -3.83 41.79
CA VAL A 261 -36.27 -2.64 41.01
C VAL A 261 -35.10 -1.92 41.68
N ARG A 262 -35.13 -1.71 43.00
CA ARG A 262 -34.00 -1.13 43.75
C ARG A 262 -32.72 -1.95 43.60
N ALA A 263 -32.81 -3.28 43.67
CA ALA A 263 -31.67 -4.16 43.46
C ALA A 263 -31.13 -4.10 42.01
N GLN A 264 -32.00 -3.89 41.02
CA GLN A 264 -31.61 -3.68 39.62
C GLN A 264 -30.90 -2.33 39.44
N CYS A 265 -31.44 -1.25 40.00
CA CYS A 265 -30.81 0.07 39.98
C CYS A 265 -29.43 0.06 40.65
N ALA A 266 -29.26 -0.68 41.75
CA ALA A 266 -27.96 -0.83 42.41
C ALA A 266 -26.90 -1.50 41.51
N ARG A 267 -27.29 -2.53 40.76
CA ARG A 267 -26.41 -3.23 39.81
C ARG A 267 -26.04 -2.34 38.63
N ASP A 268 -27.02 -1.67 38.04
CA ASP A 268 -26.80 -0.84 36.87
C ASP A 268 -25.99 0.42 37.22
N ALA A 269 -26.18 1.01 38.40
CA ALA A 269 -25.35 2.10 38.91
C ALA A 269 -23.88 1.67 39.11
N ALA A 270 -23.63 0.47 39.66
CA ALA A 270 -22.28 -0.05 39.81
C ALA A 270 -21.60 -0.26 38.44
N LEU A 271 -22.32 -0.82 37.46
CA LEU A 271 -21.79 -1.03 36.11
C LEU A 271 -21.53 0.28 35.36
N LEU A 272 -22.39 1.29 35.50
CA LEU A 272 -22.13 2.64 34.97
C LEU A 272 -20.90 3.27 35.64
N GLY A 273 -20.74 3.10 36.95
CA GLY A 273 -19.56 3.52 37.70
C GLY A 273 -18.27 2.85 37.21
N GLU A 274 -18.32 1.56 36.84
CA GLU A 274 -17.19 0.85 36.23
C GLU A 274 -16.87 1.36 34.82
N LEU A 275 -17.88 1.62 33.98
CA LEU A 275 -17.68 2.23 32.66
C LEU A 275 -17.01 3.61 32.74
N ARG A 276 -17.28 4.36 33.83
CA ARG A 276 -16.60 5.62 34.16
C ARG A 276 -15.20 5.41 34.73
N GLY A 277 -15.04 4.50 35.68
CA GLY A 277 -13.80 4.27 36.44
C GLY A 277 -12.72 3.51 35.67
N ALA A 278 -13.11 2.56 34.82
CA ALA A 278 -12.18 1.82 33.93
C ALA A 278 -11.64 2.68 32.78
N ARG A 279 -12.20 3.87 32.56
CA ARG A 279 -11.74 4.84 31.57
C ARG A 279 -10.56 5.69 32.01
N ALA A 280 -10.11 5.55 33.26
CA ALA A 280 -8.82 6.02 33.73
C ALA A 280 -7.77 4.88 33.61
N THR A 281 -7.11 4.80 32.46
CA THR A 281 -5.74 4.26 32.34
C THR A 281 -5.51 2.86 32.94
N ARG A 282 -6.47 1.94 32.85
CA ARG A 282 -6.23 0.55 33.23
C ARG A 282 -6.46 -0.37 32.03
N THR A 283 -5.36 -0.87 31.46
CA THR A 283 -5.39 -2.02 30.57
C THR A 283 -6.09 -3.15 31.29
N ALA A 284 -7.22 -3.63 30.77
CA ALA A 284 -7.97 -4.74 31.36
C ALA A 284 -7.03 -5.94 31.54
N GLN A 285 -6.94 -6.44 32.78
CA GLN A 285 -6.10 -7.56 33.12
C GLN A 285 -6.98 -8.79 33.22
N ILE A 286 -6.46 -9.94 32.80
CA ILE A 286 -7.21 -11.20 32.84
C ILE A 286 -7.67 -11.58 34.26
N LEU A 287 -7.07 -11.03 35.32
CA LEU A 287 -7.52 -11.21 36.71
C LEU A 287 -8.85 -10.49 37.00
N ASP A 288 -9.25 -9.53 36.18
CA ASP A 288 -10.51 -8.81 36.33
C ASP A 288 -11.73 -9.74 36.18
N ILE A 289 -11.56 -10.96 35.64
CA ILE A 289 -12.60 -12.00 35.65
C ILE A 289 -13.10 -12.38 37.06
N PHE A 290 -12.31 -12.11 38.11
CA PHE A 290 -12.69 -12.37 39.50
C PHE A 290 -13.35 -11.17 40.18
N VAL A 291 -13.34 -10.02 39.51
CA VAL A 291 -13.96 -8.78 39.98
C VAL A 291 -15.24 -8.59 39.18
N GLN A 292 -16.25 -9.43 39.46
CA GLN A 292 -17.56 -9.34 38.82
C GLN A 292 -18.63 -9.08 39.86
N HIS A 293 -19.60 -8.24 39.51
CA HIS A 293 -20.72 -7.90 40.38
C HIS A 293 -21.82 -8.97 40.30
N GLY A 294 -22.39 -9.33 41.46
CA GLY A 294 -23.45 -10.33 41.55
C GLY A 294 -23.28 -11.27 42.73
N LEU A 295 -23.41 -12.57 42.48
CA LEU A 295 -23.18 -13.61 43.49
C LEU A 295 -21.71 -13.66 43.97
N PRO A 296 -21.46 -14.02 45.24
CA PRO A 296 -20.11 -14.24 45.76
C PRO A 296 -19.29 -15.20 44.88
N ILE A 297 -18.09 -14.78 44.48
CA ILE A 297 -17.21 -15.56 43.61
C ILE A 297 -16.26 -16.40 44.45
N ARG A 298 -16.29 -17.72 44.21
CA ARG A 298 -15.31 -18.65 44.75
C ARG A 298 -14.27 -18.94 43.68
N ARG A 299 -13.04 -18.49 43.94
CA ARG A 299 -11.91 -18.67 43.03
C ARG A 299 -11.31 -20.07 43.15
N ARG A 300 -11.11 -20.74 42.01
CA ARG A 300 -10.46 -22.05 41.92
C ARG A 300 -9.41 -22.07 40.80
N GLY A 301 -8.46 -23.00 40.90
CA GLY A 301 -7.45 -23.23 39.85
C GLY A 301 -6.12 -22.50 40.07
N ALA A 302 -5.56 -21.91 39.01
CA ALA A 302 -4.19 -21.42 38.93
C ALA A 302 -3.91 -20.18 39.80
N ALA A 303 -2.64 -20.04 40.22
CA ALA A 303 -2.14 -18.86 40.93
C ALA A 303 -2.12 -17.61 40.03
N ASP A 304 -2.24 -16.43 40.62
CA ASP A 304 -2.34 -15.12 39.95
C ASP A 304 -1.22 -14.92 38.94
N GLU A 305 0.03 -15.20 39.34
CA GLU A 305 1.21 -15.08 38.48
C GLU A 305 1.15 -15.95 37.20
N ALA A 306 0.47 -17.09 37.25
CA ALA A 306 0.29 -17.97 36.09
C ALA A 306 -0.83 -17.46 35.19
N ILE A 307 -1.89 -16.91 35.79
CA ILE A 307 -3.01 -16.30 35.07
C ILE A 307 -2.55 -15.02 34.37
N GLU A 308 -1.82 -14.13 35.04
CA GLU A 308 -1.26 -12.91 34.46
C GLU A 308 -0.31 -13.20 33.28
N ARG A 309 0.58 -14.19 33.42
CA ARG A 309 1.46 -14.62 32.32
C ARG A 309 0.68 -15.15 31.12
N ALA A 310 -0.41 -15.87 31.36
CA ALA A 310 -1.30 -16.34 30.30
C ALA A 310 -2.05 -15.16 29.65
N GLY A 311 -2.54 -14.20 30.43
CA GLY A 311 -3.19 -12.98 29.93
C GLY A 311 -2.26 -12.12 29.07
N ALA A 312 -1.00 -11.95 29.48
CA ALA A 312 0.00 -11.20 28.71
C ALA A 312 0.37 -11.88 27.37
N ALA A 313 0.07 -13.16 27.20
CA ALA A 313 0.28 -13.92 25.96
C ALA A 313 -0.97 -13.94 25.05
N LEU A 314 -2.02 -13.20 25.40
CA LEU A 314 -3.23 -13.05 24.58
C LEU A 314 -3.32 -11.62 24.01
N PRO A 315 -3.92 -11.44 22.82
CA PRO A 315 -4.25 -10.11 22.33
C PRO A 315 -5.20 -9.40 23.32
N GLN A 316 -4.99 -8.10 23.53
CA GLN A 316 -5.83 -7.30 24.44
C GLN A 316 -7.34 -7.41 24.15
N PRO A 317 -7.81 -7.40 22.87
CA PRO A 317 -9.23 -7.61 22.57
C PRO A 317 -9.75 -8.98 23.01
N THR A 318 -8.92 -10.02 23.01
CA THR A 318 -9.29 -11.37 23.47
C THR A 318 -9.40 -11.40 24.99
N VAL A 319 -8.52 -10.72 25.73
CA VAL A 319 -8.63 -10.57 27.19
C VAL A 319 -9.93 -9.86 27.58
N GLU A 320 -10.23 -8.72 26.93
CA GLU A 320 -11.47 -7.96 27.13
C GLU A 320 -12.72 -8.81 26.84
N ALA A 321 -12.70 -9.58 25.75
CA ALA A 321 -13.82 -10.44 25.36
C ALA A 321 -14.04 -11.62 26.33
N ILE A 322 -12.96 -12.23 26.86
CA ILE A 322 -13.06 -13.27 27.90
C ILE A 322 -13.68 -12.69 29.18
N ILE A 323 -13.24 -11.52 29.62
CA ILE A 323 -13.83 -10.81 30.78
C ILE A 323 -15.32 -10.54 30.53
N GLY A 324 -15.68 -10.10 29.32
CA GLY A 324 -17.08 -9.90 28.92
C GLY A 324 -17.93 -11.18 28.99
N CYS A 325 -17.41 -12.32 28.52
CA CYS A 325 -18.09 -13.61 28.62
C CYS A 325 -18.29 -14.05 30.07
N VAL A 326 -17.28 -13.86 30.93
CA VAL A 326 -17.38 -14.20 32.37
C VAL A 326 -18.40 -13.30 33.06
N ARG A 327 -18.37 -11.98 32.77
CA ARG A 327 -19.34 -11.00 33.30
C ARG A 327 -20.77 -11.40 32.96
N GLU A 328 -21.01 -11.77 31.71
CA GLU A 328 -22.32 -12.19 31.24
C GLU A 328 -22.78 -13.48 31.95
N ALA A 329 -21.88 -14.46 32.12
CA ALA A 329 -22.17 -15.69 32.84
C ALA A 329 -22.56 -15.43 34.32
N VAL A 330 -21.79 -14.60 35.02
CA VAL A 330 -22.06 -14.22 36.43
C VAL A 330 -23.36 -13.41 36.55
N THR A 331 -23.63 -12.52 35.60
CA THR A 331 -24.87 -11.72 35.55
C THR A 331 -26.08 -12.63 35.40
N ASN A 332 -26.01 -13.63 34.53
CA ASN A 332 -27.09 -14.59 34.33
C ASN A 332 -27.30 -15.49 35.53
N ALA A 333 -26.23 -15.98 36.15
CA ALA A 333 -26.33 -16.72 37.40
C ALA A 333 -27.02 -15.87 38.48
N THR A 334 -26.65 -14.60 38.62
CA THR A 334 -27.25 -13.68 39.60
C THR A 334 -28.75 -13.44 39.35
N LYS A 335 -29.17 -13.31 38.08
CA LYS A 335 -30.56 -13.03 37.71
C LYS A 335 -31.47 -14.26 37.75
N HIS A 336 -30.93 -15.45 37.46
CA HIS A 336 -31.74 -16.60 37.09
C HIS A 336 -31.43 -17.90 37.86
N SER A 337 -30.23 -18.06 38.43
CA SER A 337 -29.83 -19.35 39.02
C SER A 337 -30.52 -19.63 40.36
N GLY A 338 -30.67 -18.63 41.23
CA GLY A 338 -31.04 -18.84 42.63
C GLY A 338 -29.93 -19.50 43.48
N ALA A 339 -28.70 -19.58 42.96
CA ALA A 339 -27.54 -20.10 43.68
C ALA A 339 -26.99 -19.09 44.70
N ASP A 340 -26.29 -19.57 45.73
CA ASP A 340 -25.68 -18.73 46.77
C ASP A 340 -24.31 -18.17 46.37
N HIS A 341 -23.65 -18.76 45.36
CA HIS A 341 -22.32 -18.40 44.90
C HIS A 341 -22.08 -18.86 43.46
N VAL A 342 -20.99 -18.38 42.86
CA VAL A 342 -20.48 -18.83 41.55
C VAL A 342 -19.02 -19.25 41.70
N ASP A 343 -18.67 -20.42 41.18
CA ASP A 343 -17.30 -20.89 41.09
C ASP A 343 -16.66 -20.41 39.77
N ILE A 344 -15.56 -19.66 39.86
CA ILE A 344 -14.71 -19.31 38.71
C ILE A 344 -13.41 -20.08 38.83
N GLU A 345 -13.22 -21.04 37.93
CA GLU A 345 -12.03 -21.87 37.84
C GLU A 345 -11.19 -21.46 36.64
N VAL A 346 -9.91 -21.13 36.87
CA VAL A 346 -8.95 -20.84 35.80
C VAL A 346 -7.86 -21.87 35.78
N THR A 347 -7.60 -22.48 34.64
CA THR A 347 -6.43 -23.35 34.46
C THR A 347 -5.62 -22.87 33.26
N THR A 348 -4.30 -22.98 33.36
CA THR A 348 -3.37 -22.58 32.30
C THR A 348 -2.44 -23.74 32.01
N SER A 349 -2.25 -24.01 30.71
CA SER A 349 -1.22 -24.90 30.20
C SER A 349 -0.15 -24.08 29.46
N ARG A 350 0.83 -24.76 28.84
CA ARG A 350 1.85 -24.09 28.01
C ARG A 350 1.29 -23.46 26.74
N SER A 351 0.07 -23.82 26.31
CA SER A 351 -0.50 -23.42 25.03
C SER A 351 -1.92 -22.88 25.11
N GLU A 352 -2.61 -23.03 26.25
CA GLU A 352 -4.02 -22.66 26.38
C GLU A 352 -4.33 -22.08 27.77
N LEU A 353 -5.25 -21.12 27.79
CA LEU A 353 -5.94 -20.62 28.98
C LEU A 353 -7.38 -21.14 28.96
N HIS A 354 -7.81 -21.77 30.05
CA HIS A 354 -9.19 -22.19 30.25
C HIS A 354 -9.82 -21.43 31.41
N VAL A 355 -11.02 -20.91 31.19
CA VAL A 355 -11.84 -20.25 32.21
C VAL A 355 -13.18 -20.96 32.28
N ARG A 356 -13.57 -21.42 33.45
CA ARG A 356 -14.86 -22.08 33.70
C ARG A 356 -15.63 -21.33 34.76
N VAL A 357 -16.86 -20.96 34.45
CA VAL A 357 -17.81 -20.32 35.36
C VAL A 357 -18.94 -21.31 35.64
N THR A 358 -19.18 -21.64 36.91
CA THR A 358 -20.19 -22.63 37.31
C THR A 358 -21.09 -22.08 38.41
N ASP A 359 -22.40 -22.24 38.28
CA ASP A 359 -23.38 -22.00 39.34
C ASP A 359 -24.15 -23.28 39.69
N ASP A 360 -24.64 -23.36 40.93
CA ASP A 360 -25.30 -24.52 41.51
C ASP A 360 -26.84 -24.44 41.38
N GLY A 361 -27.34 -23.53 40.54
CA GLY A 361 -28.72 -23.09 40.60
C GLY A 361 -29.74 -23.99 39.91
N SER A 362 -30.90 -23.41 39.66
CA SER A 362 -32.06 -24.07 39.06
C SER A 362 -31.82 -24.60 37.64
N GLY A 363 -30.80 -24.10 36.93
CA GLY A 363 -30.44 -24.48 35.56
C GLY A 363 -31.59 -24.34 34.57
N PHE A 364 -31.35 -24.68 33.30
CA PHE A 364 -32.40 -24.67 32.28
C PHE A 364 -32.34 -25.90 31.37
N ALA A 365 -33.49 -26.32 30.85
CA ALA A 365 -33.55 -27.43 29.90
C ALA A 365 -32.96 -26.98 28.56
N GLY A 366 -32.00 -27.75 28.03
CA GLY A 366 -31.26 -27.49 26.78
C GLY A 366 -32.09 -27.50 25.50
N ASN A 367 -33.38 -27.11 25.57
CA ASN A 367 -34.23 -26.83 24.42
C ASN A 367 -35.28 -25.74 24.72
N ALA A 368 -35.02 -24.84 25.67
CA ALA A 368 -35.87 -23.68 25.90
C ALA A 368 -35.68 -22.66 24.77
N ALA A 369 -36.60 -22.74 23.80
CA ALA A 369 -37.04 -21.71 22.86
C ALA A 369 -35.97 -20.82 22.20
N LEU A 370 -35.72 -21.10 20.91
CA LEU A 370 -35.37 -20.15 19.84
C LEU A 370 -35.38 -18.66 20.28
N GLY A 371 -34.19 -18.10 20.54
CA GLY A 371 -33.91 -16.71 20.19
C GLY A 371 -33.67 -15.65 21.28
N ARG A 372 -33.25 -15.95 22.53
CA ARG A 372 -32.75 -14.87 23.43
C ARG A 372 -31.60 -15.25 24.34
N GLY A 373 -30.57 -14.39 24.34
CA GLY A 373 -29.75 -14.07 25.51
C GLY A 373 -28.29 -14.45 25.43
N VAL A 374 -27.96 -15.64 25.91
CA VAL A 374 -26.65 -15.87 26.55
C VAL A 374 -25.73 -16.78 25.75
N ASP A 375 -26.23 -17.94 25.28
CA ASP A 375 -25.44 -18.90 24.50
C ASP A 375 -24.97 -18.29 23.18
N VAL A 376 -25.87 -17.62 22.46
CA VAL A 376 -25.56 -16.94 21.20
C VAL A 376 -24.59 -15.78 21.45
N SER A 377 -24.84 -14.92 22.44
CA SER A 377 -23.97 -13.78 22.78
C SER A 377 -22.55 -14.22 23.16
N ILE A 378 -22.42 -15.26 23.98
CA ILE A 378 -21.11 -15.77 24.42
C ILE A 378 -20.39 -16.48 23.26
N ARG A 379 -21.09 -17.27 22.44
CA ARG A 379 -20.48 -17.96 21.29
C ARG A 379 -20.09 -17.02 20.15
N GLU A 380 -20.91 -16.03 19.84
CA GLU A 380 -20.60 -15.01 18.83
C GLU A 380 -19.39 -14.17 19.26
N ARG A 381 -19.35 -13.74 20.54
CA ARG A 381 -18.20 -13.02 21.11
C ARG A 381 -16.93 -13.86 21.09
N ALA A 382 -17.02 -15.16 21.40
CA ALA A 382 -15.88 -16.08 21.32
C ALA A 382 -15.35 -16.22 19.89
N SER A 383 -16.25 -16.45 18.92
CA SER A 383 -15.89 -16.57 17.50
C SER A 383 -15.27 -15.29 16.94
N ALA A 384 -15.77 -14.12 17.32
CA ALA A 384 -15.26 -12.83 16.84
C ALA A 384 -13.84 -12.50 17.35
N HIS A 385 -13.45 -13.07 18.50
CA HIS A 385 -12.19 -12.75 19.18
C HIS A 385 -11.21 -13.93 19.29
N GLY A 386 -11.46 -15.00 18.51
CA GLY A 386 -10.50 -16.10 18.30
C GLY A 386 -10.36 -17.08 19.47
N PHE A 387 -11.39 -17.24 20.29
CA PHE A 387 -11.43 -18.26 21.36
C PHE A 387 -12.70 -19.11 21.25
N SER A 388 -12.76 -20.20 22.01
CA SER A 388 -13.92 -21.11 22.02
C SER A 388 -14.74 -20.95 23.29
N ALA A 389 -16.06 -21.10 23.18
CA ALA A 389 -16.98 -21.07 24.30
C ALA A 389 -18.03 -22.18 24.21
N GLU A 390 -18.30 -22.82 25.34
CA GLU A 390 -19.31 -23.85 25.50
C GLU A 390 -20.18 -23.55 26.72
N VAL A 391 -21.50 -23.53 26.53
CA VAL A 391 -22.48 -23.37 27.61
C VAL A 391 -23.22 -24.69 27.80
N ARG A 392 -23.20 -25.22 29.03
CA ARG A 392 -23.95 -26.42 29.44
C ARG A 392 -24.85 -26.07 30.62
N SER A 393 -26.14 -26.38 30.52
CA SER A 393 -27.07 -26.20 31.64
C SER A 393 -28.01 -27.39 31.72
N PHE A 394 -28.35 -27.78 32.94
CA PHE A 394 -29.28 -28.88 33.21
C PHE A 394 -30.27 -28.46 34.30
N PRO A 395 -31.57 -28.75 34.14
CA PRO A 395 -32.56 -28.45 35.17
C PRO A 395 -32.17 -29.04 36.53
N ARG A 396 -32.13 -28.20 37.55
CA ARG A 396 -31.76 -28.50 38.95
C ARG A 396 -30.31 -28.94 39.17
N ALA A 397 -29.42 -28.70 38.20
CA ALA A 397 -28.00 -29.01 38.30
C ALA A 397 -27.09 -27.84 37.86
N GLY A 398 -27.66 -26.62 37.80
CA GLY A 398 -26.91 -25.40 37.52
C GLY A 398 -26.51 -25.17 36.06
N THR A 399 -25.65 -24.17 35.85
CA THR A 399 -25.09 -23.83 34.53
C THR A 399 -23.56 -23.77 34.59
N THR A 400 -22.91 -24.22 33.53
CA THR A 400 -21.45 -24.16 33.33
C THR A 400 -21.14 -23.47 32.01
N VAL A 401 -20.31 -22.43 32.05
CA VAL A 401 -19.72 -21.77 30.88
C VAL A 401 -18.23 -22.09 30.85
N ALA A 402 -17.76 -22.71 29.78
CA ALA A 402 -16.35 -23.05 29.59
C ALA A 402 -15.77 -22.27 28.40
N LEU A 403 -14.69 -21.54 28.65
CA LEU A 403 -13.95 -20.75 27.67
C LEU A 403 -12.55 -21.34 27.50
N ALA A 404 -12.06 -21.41 26.26
CA ALA A 404 -10.67 -21.82 25.98
C ALA A 404 -10.03 -20.94 24.90
N ALA A 405 -8.89 -20.34 25.23
CA ALA A 405 -8.11 -19.45 24.37
C ALA A 405 -6.68 -19.96 24.18
N GLN A 406 -6.18 -19.91 22.93
CA GLN A 406 -4.80 -20.33 22.63
C GLN A 406 -3.81 -19.22 22.98
N LEU A 407 -2.85 -19.55 23.84
CA LEU A 407 -1.76 -18.66 24.22
C LEU A 407 -0.81 -18.52 23.04
N HIS A 408 -0.70 -17.31 22.50
CA HIS A 408 0.33 -17.04 21.51
C HIS A 408 1.67 -17.07 22.23
N ARG A 409 2.50 -18.07 21.92
CA ARG A 409 3.94 -17.89 22.05
C ARG A 409 4.27 -16.58 21.32
N PRO A 410 5.12 -15.67 21.84
CA PRO A 410 5.64 -14.59 21.01
C PRO A 410 6.23 -15.25 19.77
N ALA A 411 5.47 -15.17 18.68
CA ALA A 411 5.71 -15.97 17.51
C ALA A 411 6.90 -15.31 16.83
N ALA A 412 7.97 -16.09 16.70
CA ALA A 412 8.85 -15.91 15.57
C ALA A 412 7.97 -15.84 14.32
N ASP A 413 8.06 -14.71 13.60
CA ASP A 413 7.57 -14.41 12.26
C ASP A 413 6.20 -15.02 11.86
N PRO A 414 5.11 -14.21 11.79
CA PRO A 414 3.92 -14.58 11.05
C PRO A 414 4.25 -14.60 9.55
N ARG A 415 3.83 -15.68 8.87
CA ARG A 415 4.11 -16.00 7.47
C ARG A 415 3.87 -14.81 6.50
N PRO A 416 4.74 -14.64 5.49
CA PRO A 416 4.68 -13.54 4.55
C PRO A 416 3.36 -13.52 3.77
N ALA A 417 2.88 -12.30 3.46
CA ALA A 417 1.98 -12.07 2.33
C ALA A 417 2.54 -12.86 1.15
N THR A 418 1.71 -13.74 0.58
CA THR A 418 2.15 -14.83 -0.30
C THR A 418 3.26 -14.37 -1.23
N ASP A 419 4.45 -14.98 -1.12
CA ASP A 419 5.61 -14.74 -1.99
C ASP A 419 5.22 -14.63 -3.48
N SER A 420 4.08 -15.23 -3.85
CA SER A 420 3.38 -15.15 -5.14
C SER A 420 3.16 -13.73 -5.70
N GLU A 421 2.60 -12.78 -4.94
CA GLU A 421 2.20 -11.46 -5.52
C GLU A 421 3.40 -10.54 -5.77
N LEU A 422 4.37 -10.56 -4.84
CA LEU A 422 5.66 -9.88 -5.02
C LEU A 422 6.51 -10.56 -6.11
N ALA A 423 6.44 -11.90 -6.21
CA ALA A 423 7.09 -12.64 -7.29
C ALA A 423 6.46 -12.32 -8.66
N GLU A 424 5.14 -12.14 -8.75
CA GLU A 424 4.44 -11.79 -9.99
C GLU A 424 4.76 -10.36 -10.48
N SER A 425 4.85 -9.38 -9.58
CA SER A 425 5.27 -8.02 -9.93
C SER A 425 6.75 -7.98 -10.37
N ALA A 426 7.63 -8.68 -9.65
CA ALA A 426 9.04 -8.83 -10.04
C ALA A 426 9.19 -9.58 -11.37
N ALA A 427 8.34 -10.58 -11.63
CA ALA A 427 8.29 -11.33 -12.88
C ALA A 427 7.97 -10.42 -14.08
N ALA A 428 6.98 -9.56 -13.94
CA ALA A 428 6.57 -8.64 -15.00
C ALA A 428 7.70 -7.64 -15.36
N VAL A 429 8.41 -7.11 -14.35
CA VAL A 429 9.57 -6.23 -14.57
C VAL A 429 10.72 -6.98 -15.24
N GLN A 430 11.02 -8.19 -14.79
CA GLN A 430 12.05 -9.06 -15.38
C GLN A 430 11.76 -9.38 -16.85
N GLN A 431 10.50 -9.68 -17.16
CA GLN A 431 10.07 -9.97 -18.50
C GLN A 431 10.23 -8.77 -19.44
N ARG A 432 9.78 -7.59 -19.01
CA ARG A 432 9.96 -6.35 -19.79
C ARG A 432 11.42 -5.99 -19.99
N ALA A 433 12.25 -6.13 -18.96
CA ALA A 433 13.69 -5.86 -19.05
C ALA A 433 14.37 -6.80 -20.06
N GLY A 434 14.02 -8.09 -20.06
CA GLY A 434 14.52 -9.05 -21.05
C GLY A 434 14.04 -8.74 -22.47
N ASP A 435 12.77 -8.35 -22.62
CA ASP A 435 12.18 -7.97 -23.91
C ASP A 435 12.88 -6.73 -24.51
N TYR A 436 13.20 -5.73 -23.69
CA TYR A 436 13.95 -4.54 -24.13
C TYR A 436 15.40 -4.86 -24.47
N TRP A 437 16.07 -5.70 -23.70
CA TRP A 437 17.44 -6.14 -24.01
C TRP A 437 17.50 -6.90 -25.34
N GLY A 438 16.61 -7.87 -25.54
CA GLY A 438 16.52 -8.65 -26.76
C GLY A 438 16.29 -7.77 -28.01
N ILE A 439 15.41 -6.78 -27.92
CA ILE A 439 15.23 -5.79 -29.00
C ILE A 439 16.52 -4.96 -29.18
N GLY A 440 17.03 -4.38 -28.08
CA GLY A 440 18.15 -3.44 -28.12
C GLY A 440 19.39 -4.05 -28.76
N VAL A 441 19.79 -5.25 -28.33
CA VAL A 441 20.96 -5.93 -28.90
C VAL A 441 20.74 -6.29 -30.37
N THR A 442 19.51 -6.63 -30.77
CA THR A 442 19.18 -6.90 -32.19
C THR A 442 19.29 -5.64 -33.05
N VAL A 443 18.80 -4.49 -32.56
CA VAL A 443 18.92 -3.21 -33.25
C VAL A 443 20.39 -2.80 -33.37
N VAL A 444 21.17 -2.93 -32.30
CA VAL A 444 22.62 -2.66 -32.33
C VAL A 444 23.33 -3.56 -33.34
N SER A 445 22.98 -4.85 -33.41
CA SER A 445 23.51 -5.79 -34.40
C SER A 445 23.24 -5.35 -35.85
N VAL A 446 22.03 -4.82 -36.12
CA VAL A 446 21.67 -4.25 -37.43
C VAL A 446 22.49 -3.00 -37.73
N VAL A 447 22.64 -2.09 -36.76
CA VAL A 447 23.43 -0.86 -36.94
C VAL A 447 24.90 -1.16 -37.19
N LEU A 448 25.49 -2.08 -36.43
CA LEU A 448 26.89 -2.50 -36.61
C LEU A 448 27.12 -3.16 -37.96
N MET A 449 26.16 -3.96 -38.43
CA MET A 449 26.21 -4.53 -39.77
C MET A 449 26.14 -3.43 -40.85
N ALA A 450 25.21 -2.48 -40.72
CA ALA A 450 25.07 -1.37 -41.66
C ALA A 450 26.28 -0.43 -41.68
N ALA A 451 27.01 -0.33 -40.56
CA ALA A 451 28.23 0.46 -40.43
C ALA A 451 29.47 -0.18 -41.08
N GLY A 452 29.34 -1.35 -41.72
CA GLY A 452 30.42 -1.96 -42.51
C GLY A 452 31.23 -3.03 -41.78
N GLY A 453 30.65 -3.70 -40.76
CA GLY A 453 31.32 -4.81 -40.07
C GLY A 453 31.64 -6.01 -40.98
N THR A 454 32.66 -6.79 -40.61
CA THR A 454 33.04 -8.02 -41.32
C THR A 454 31.85 -8.99 -41.40
N ASN A 455 31.56 -9.51 -42.59
CA ASN A 455 30.41 -10.37 -42.84
C ASN A 455 30.76 -11.52 -43.78
N GLU A 456 31.73 -12.33 -43.38
CA GLU A 456 32.16 -13.50 -44.16
C GLU A 456 31.02 -14.49 -44.38
N GLY A 457 30.86 -14.92 -45.63
CA GLY A 457 29.77 -15.82 -46.03
C GLY A 457 28.36 -15.26 -45.80
N ALA A 458 28.21 -13.93 -45.70
CA ALA A 458 26.94 -13.26 -45.40
C ALA A 458 26.27 -13.76 -44.09
N ALA A 459 27.06 -14.26 -43.14
CA ALA A 459 26.57 -14.91 -41.92
C ALA A 459 25.79 -13.98 -40.96
N LEU A 460 25.99 -12.66 -41.03
CA LEU A 460 25.24 -11.70 -40.21
C LEU A 460 23.75 -11.62 -40.59
N PHE A 461 23.37 -11.89 -41.85
CA PHE A 461 21.97 -11.88 -42.28
C PHE A 461 21.13 -12.97 -41.59
N PRO A 462 21.49 -14.27 -41.65
CA PRO A 462 20.78 -15.31 -40.92
C PRO A 462 20.91 -15.14 -39.40
N MET A 463 22.02 -14.57 -38.90
CA MET A 463 22.19 -14.28 -37.47
C MET A 463 21.11 -13.31 -36.97
N ILE A 464 20.95 -12.17 -37.65
CA ILE A 464 19.93 -11.16 -37.33
C ILE A 464 18.53 -11.74 -37.53
N GLY A 465 18.31 -12.56 -38.56
CA GLY A 465 17.05 -13.28 -38.76
C GLY A 465 16.65 -14.14 -37.57
N VAL A 466 17.60 -14.92 -37.02
CA VAL A 466 17.37 -15.74 -35.82
C VAL A 466 17.10 -14.86 -34.58
N MET A 467 17.82 -13.74 -34.43
CA MET A 467 17.59 -12.79 -33.33
C MET A 467 16.19 -12.16 -33.41
N LEU A 468 15.77 -11.72 -34.59
CA LEU A 468 14.42 -11.19 -34.82
C LEU A 468 13.35 -12.25 -34.55
N ALA A 469 13.57 -13.50 -35.00
CA ALA A 469 12.68 -14.61 -34.69
C ALA A 469 12.58 -14.85 -33.18
N ALA A 470 13.69 -14.80 -32.43
CA ALA A 470 13.67 -14.90 -30.97
C ALA A 470 12.86 -13.77 -30.31
N VAL A 471 13.00 -12.53 -30.79
CA VAL A 471 12.24 -11.36 -30.30
C VAL A 471 10.74 -11.49 -30.63
N LEU A 472 10.38 -12.00 -31.82
CA LEU A 472 8.98 -12.16 -32.24
C LEU A 472 8.30 -13.35 -31.56
N LEU A 473 8.93 -14.52 -31.59
CA LEU A 473 8.40 -15.77 -31.00
C LEU A 473 8.29 -15.66 -29.49
N SER A 474 9.23 -14.96 -28.85
CA SER A 474 9.14 -14.68 -27.41
C SER A 474 7.94 -13.81 -27.06
N ARG A 475 7.24 -13.15 -28.00
CA ARG A 475 6.01 -12.37 -27.72
C ARG A 475 4.72 -13.15 -27.97
N VAL A 476 4.78 -14.32 -28.60
CA VAL A 476 3.58 -15.10 -28.95
C VAL A 476 3.00 -15.75 -27.69
N PRO A 477 1.76 -15.43 -27.27
CA PRO A 477 1.18 -15.94 -26.03
C PRO A 477 1.03 -17.47 -26.00
N ALA A 478 0.79 -18.10 -27.15
CA ALA A 478 0.69 -19.55 -27.27
C ALA A 478 2.04 -20.25 -26.99
N LEU A 479 3.14 -19.70 -27.50
CA LEU A 479 4.49 -20.22 -27.25
C LEU A 479 4.94 -19.95 -25.82
N ARG A 480 4.58 -18.80 -25.24
CA ARG A 480 4.81 -18.51 -23.81
C ARG A 480 4.08 -19.49 -22.91
N ARG A 481 2.93 -20.05 -23.32
CA ARG A 481 2.20 -21.06 -22.56
C ARG A 481 2.86 -22.45 -22.58
N GLY A 482 3.61 -22.80 -23.64
CA GLY A 482 4.33 -24.08 -23.76
C GLY A 482 5.57 -24.20 -22.85
N ARG A 483 5.81 -25.37 -22.23
CA ARG A 483 6.93 -25.58 -21.28
C ARG A 483 8.28 -25.90 -21.95
N VAL A 484 8.28 -26.27 -23.23
CA VAL A 484 9.47 -26.83 -23.91
C VAL A 484 9.84 -26.05 -25.17
N LEU A 485 8.89 -25.80 -26.07
CA LEU A 485 9.16 -25.27 -27.41
C LEU A 485 9.91 -23.93 -27.40
N LEU A 486 9.43 -22.95 -26.62
CA LEU A 486 10.07 -21.63 -26.57
C LEU A 486 11.44 -21.66 -25.88
N PRO A 487 11.60 -22.27 -24.68
CA PRO A 487 12.93 -22.42 -24.05
C PRO A 487 13.94 -23.14 -24.92
N LEU A 488 13.53 -24.23 -25.57
CA LEU A 488 14.39 -25.00 -26.48
C LEU A 488 14.81 -24.16 -27.69
N PHE A 489 13.86 -23.45 -28.33
CA PHE A 489 14.16 -22.55 -29.44
C PHE A 489 15.15 -21.46 -29.01
N LEU A 490 14.94 -20.81 -27.87
CA LEU A 490 15.82 -19.74 -27.40
C LEU A 490 17.23 -20.26 -27.06
N ALA A 491 17.33 -21.45 -26.46
CA ALA A 491 18.62 -22.09 -26.20
C ALA A 491 19.37 -22.40 -27.51
N ILE A 492 18.69 -22.98 -28.51
CA ILE A 492 19.28 -23.25 -29.82
C ILE A 492 19.66 -21.94 -30.53
N ALA A 493 18.79 -20.92 -30.48
CA ALA A 493 19.03 -19.61 -31.06
C ALA A 493 20.29 -18.97 -30.48
N THR A 494 20.54 -19.06 -29.16
CA THR A 494 21.80 -18.60 -28.55
C THR A 494 23.02 -19.27 -29.17
N LEU A 495 23.01 -20.59 -29.32
CA LEU A 495 24.13 -21.34 -29.92
C LEU A 495 24.35 -20.96 -31.39
N VAL A 496 23.27 -20.88 -32.16
CA VAL A 496 23.31 -20.53 -33.59
C VAL A 496 23.80 -19.10 -33.79
N VAL A 497 23.31 -18.14 -33.00
CA VAL A 497 23.77 -16.74 -33.08
C VAL A 497 25.25 -16.62 -32.75
N PHE A 498 25.75 -17.35 -31.74
CA PHE A 498 27.19 -17.35 -31.44
C PHE A 498 28.02 -17.94 -32.59
N ALA A 499 27.60 -19.08 -33.13
CA ALA A 499 28.29 -19.74 -34.24
C ALA A 499 28.28 -18.90 -35.53
N LEU A 500 27.17 -18.23 -35.85
CA LEU A 500 27.07 -17.34 -37.01
C LEU A 500 27.91 -16.06 -36.83
N GLY A 501 27.92 -15.49 -35.61
CA GLY A 501 28.81 -14.38 -35.28
C GLY A 501 30.29 -14.75 -35.41
N ALA A 502 30.66 -15.95 -34.97
CA ALA A 502 32.00 -16.50 -35.18
C ALA A 502 32.31 -16.68 -36.67
N ARG A 503 31.38 -17.26 -37.43
CA ARG A 503 31.55 -17.49 -38.87
C ARG A 503 31.72 -16.20 -39.67
N ALA A 504 31.05 -15.11 -39.25
CA ALA A 504 31.13 -13.80 -39.89
C ALA A 504 32.52 -13.16 -39.81
N THR A 505 33.34 -13.54 -38.82
CA THR A 505 34.72 -13.09 -38.62
C THR A 505 35.75 -14.18 -38.88
N SER A 506 35.35 -15.25 -39.60
CA SER A 506 36.18 -16.43 -39.83
C SER A 506 36.80 -17.01 -38.54
N PHE A 507 36.01 -17.00 -37.47
CA PHE A 507 36.36 -17.43 -36.11
C PHE A 507 37.48 -16.59 -35.49
N GLY A 508 37.52 -15.29 -35.80
CA GLY A 508 38.50 -14.34 -35.26
C GLY A 508 39.79 -14.24 -36.08
N THR A 509 39.89 -14.90 -37.23
CA THR A 509 41.06 -14.75 -38.13
C THR A 509 40.95 -13.54 -39.05
N VAL A 510 39.74 -13.02 -39.29
CA VAL A 510 39.52 -11.86 -40.15
C VAL A 510 38.61 -10.86 -39.45
N GLY A 511 39.14 -9.66 -39.19
CA GLY A 511 38.36 -8.56 -38.61
C GLY A 511 37.72 -8.94 -37.28
N ALA A 512 38.51 -9.54 -36.39
CA ALA A 512 38.07 -10.01 -35.08
C ALA A 512 37.32 -8.94 -34.28
N ASN A 513 37.74 -7.68 -34.40
CA ASN A 513 37.14 -6.53 -33.70
C ASN A 513 35.71 -6.21 -34.16
N HIS A 514 35.25 -6.75 -35.30
CA HIS A 514 33.85 -6.65 -35.74
C HIS A 514 32.96 -7.78 -35.21
N TRP A 515 33.50 -8.72 -34.43
CA TRP A 515 32.72 -9.83 -33.88
C TRP A 515 31.68 -9.31 -32.89
N GLN A 516 30.40 -9.48 -33.24
CA GLN A 516 29.26 -9.16 -32.38
C GLN A 516 29.08 -10.18 -31.22
N ALA A 517 30.06 -10.30 -30.33
CA ALA A 517 30.10 -11.33 -29.28
C ALA A 517 28.97 -11.25 -28.25
N LEU A 518 28.32 -10.08 -28.10
CA LEU A 518 27.13 -9.91 -27.25
C LEU A 518 25.82 -10.35 -27.92
N ALA A 519 25.76 -10.51 -29.25
CA ALA A 519 24.53 -10.87 -29.96
C ALA A 519 23.79 -12.11 -29.38
N PRO A 520 24.47 -13.20 -28.97
CA PRO A 520 23.82 -14.38 -28.40
C PRO A 520 23.13 -14.12 -27.06
N THR A 521 23.50 -13.05 -26.37
CA THR A 521 22.85 -12.65 -25.11
C THR A 521 21.40 -12.23 -25.34
N GLY A 522 21.01 -11.82 -26.56
CA GLY A 522 19.62 -11.49 -26.89
C GLY A 522 18.67 -12.66 -26.63
N PRO A 523 18.77 -13.78 -27.38
CA PRO A 523 17.97 -14.97 -27.12
C PRO A 523 18.22 -15.57 -25.73
N PHE A 524 19.43 -15.46 -25.18
CA PHE A 524 19.75 -16.03 -23.86
C PHE A 524 19.07 -15.27 -22.70
N VAL A 525 19.08 -13.93 -22.73
CA VAL A 525 18.38 -13.11 -21.73
C VAL A 525 16.87 -13.25 -21.85
N LEU A 526 16.34 -13.40 -23.08
CA LEU A 526 14.94 -13.78 -23.30
C LEU A 526 14.62 -15.15 -22.69
N LEU A 527 15.53 -16.13 -22.78
CA LEU A 527 15.36 -17.42 -22.13
C LEU A 527 15.31 -17.26 -20.60
N MET A 528 16.23 -16.48 -20.03
CA MET A 528 16.26 -16.17 -18.60
C MET A 528 14.99 -15.49 -18.10
N SER A 529 14.30 -14.72 -18.95
CA SER A 529 13.07 -14.00 -18.59
C SER A 529 11.80 -14.88 -18.65
N THR A 530 11.88 -16.12 -19.15
CA THR A 530 10.71 -17.01 -19.27
C THR A 530 10.24 -17.64 -17.94
N GLN A 531 10.99 -17.50 -16.83
CA GLN A 531 10.69 -18.02 -15.49
C GLN A 531 10.50 -19.55 -15.35
N ARG A 532 10.75 -20.36 -16.38
CA ARG A 532 10.36 -21.79 -16.41
C ARG A 532 11.40 -22.78 -15.84
N GLY A 533 12.13 -22.36 -14.81
CA GLY A 533 13.07 -23.19 -14.04
C GLY A 533 14.54 -23.00 -14.41
N ARG A 534 15.41 -23.01 -13.40
CA ARG A 534 16.88 -22.81 -13.54
C ARG A 534 17.56 -23.84 -14.45
N GLY A 535 16.94 -25.01 -14.65
CA GLY A 535 17.49 -26.09 -15.48
C GLY A 535 17.74 -25.70 -16.94
N TRP A 536 16.80 -25.01 -17.59
CA TRP A 536 16.99 -24.55 -18.97
C TRP A 536 18.12 -23.54 -19.11
N ILE A 537 18.23 -22.62 -18.15
CA ILE A 537 19.30 -21.60 -18.13
C ILE A 537 20.66 -22.27 -17.97
N LEU A 538 20.79 -23.21 -17.01
CA LEU A 538 22.02 -23.94 -16.77
C LEU A 538 22.41 -24.83 -17.96
N ALA A 539 21.45 -25.55 -18.55
CA ALA A 539 21.68 -26.39 -19.72
C ALA A 539 22.11 -25.55 -20.94
N ALA A 540 21.44 -24.43 -21.21
CA ALA A 540 21.80 -23.53 -22.31
C ALA A 540 23.18 -22.88 -22.08
N ALA A 541 23.50 -22.45 -20.85
CA ALA A 541 24.81 -21.91 -20.50
C ALA A 541 25.92 -22.96 -20.67
N ALA A 542 25.68 -24.19 -20.22
CA ALA A 542 26.63 -25.30 -20.37
C ALA A 542 26.84 -25.66 -21.85
N ALA A 543 25.77 -25.74 -22.64
CA ALA A 543 25.85 -25.98 -24.08
C ALA A 543 26.60 -24.85 -24.81
N TRP A 544 26.38 -23.60 -24.41
CA TRP A 544 27.09 -22.46 -24.97
C TRP A 544 28.58 -22.48 -24.61
N GLY A 545 28.92 -22.76 -23.35
CA GLY A 545 30.31 -22.96 -22.93
C GLY A 545 30.99 -24.11 -23.68
N ALA A 546 30.30 -25.25 -23.84
CA ALA A 546 30.82 -26.39 -24.61
C ALA A 546 31.05 -26.03 -26.08
N LEU A 547 30.14 -25.26 -26.70
CA LEU A 547 30.31 -24.76 -28.07
C LEU A 547 31.52 -23.83 -28.18
N VAL A 548 31.70 -22.89 -27.24
CA VAL A 548 32.86 -21.99 -27.20
C VAL A 548 34.17 -22.78 -27.16
N VAL A 549 34.27 -23.75 -26.24
CA VAL A 549 35.48 -24.59 -26.10
C VAL A 549 35.70 -25.44 -27.34
N SER A 550 34.63 -26.00 -27.92
CA SER A 550 34.72 -26.83 -29.13
C SER A 550 35.19 -26.02 -30.35
N LEU A 551 34.67 -24.80 -30.53
CA LEU A 551 35.10 -23.90 -31.60
C LEU A 551 36.55 -23.44 -31.39
N ALA A 552 36.93 -23.08 -30.17
CA ALA A 552 38.31 -22.72 -29.85
C ALA A 552 39.27 -23.88 -30.14
N ALA A 553 38.92 -25.11 -29.74
CA ALA A 553 39.72 -26.31 -30.00
C ALA A 553 39.81 -26.65 -31.50
N ALA A 554 38.76 -26.40 -32.29
CA ALA A 554 38.77 -26.62 -33.73
C ALA A 554 39.66 -25.60 -34.48
N VAL A 555 39.74 -24.37 -33.98
CA VAL A 555 40.55 -23.29 -34.59
C VAL A 555 42.01 -23.34 -34.13
N LEU A 556 42.27 -23.86 -32.93
CA LEU A 556 43.60 -23.92 -32.31
C LEU A 556 44.72 -24.48 -33.22
N PRO A 557 44.51 -25.55 -34.02
CA PRO A 557 45.55 -26.07 -34.92
C PRO A 557 45.95 -25.09 -36.03
N HIS A 558 45.09 -24.13 -36.36
CA HIS A 558 45.28 -23.16 -37.44
C HIS A 558 45.79 -21.82 -36.92
N SER A 559 45.28 -21.36 -35.77
CA SER A 559 45.71 -20.11 -35.14
C SER A 559 45.41 -20.12 -33.64
N ALA A 560 46.48 -20.02 -32.84
CA ALA A 560 46.37 -19.88 -31.38
C ALA A 560 45.71 -18.54 -30.99
N THR A 561 45.99 -17.46 -31.73
CA THR A 561 45.37 -16.15 -31.51
C THR A 561 43.87 -16.19 -31.74
N ALA A 562 43.42 -16.82 -32.84
CA ALA A 562 42.00 -16.93 -33.14
C ALA A 562 41.26 -17.84 -32.13
N ALA A 563 41.88 -18.94 -31.70
CA ALA A 563 41.35 -19.76 -30.60
C ALA A 563 41.19 -18.95 -29.30
N MET A 564 42.17 -18.10 -28.97
CA MET A 564 42.08 -17.20 -27.81
C MET A 564 40.95 -16.17 -27.99
N ILE A 565 40.78 -15.59 -29.18
CA ILE A 565 39.68 -14.66 -29.48
C ILE A 565 38.32 -15.33 -29.28
N VAL A 566 38.14 -16.58 -29.72
CA VAL A 566 36.89 -17.35 -29.50
C VAL A 566 36.60 -17.51 -28.00
N LEU A 567 37.62 -17.82 -27.19
CA LEU A 567 37.47 -17.94 -25.73
C LEU A 567 37.07 -16.60 -25.09
N VAL A 568 37.73 -15.50 -25.49
CA VAL A 568 37.40 -14.15 -24.99
C VAL A 568 35.98 -13.74 -25.40
N ALA A 569 35.57 -14.00 -26.65
CA ALA A 569 34.22 -13.73 -27.12
C ALA A 569 33.16 -14.51 -26.32
N GLY A 570 33.43 -15.79 -26.04
CA GLY A 570 32.57 -16.61 -25.18
C GLY A 570 32.48 -16.08 -23.75
N LEU A 571 33.62 -15.64 -23.19
CA LEU A 571 33.68 -15.06 -21.85
C LEU A 571 32.89 -13.76 -21.73
N VAL A 572 32.93 -12.90 -22.76
CA VAL A 572 32.12 -11.67 -22.83
C VAL A 572 30.63 -12.02 -22.76
N GLY A 573 30.16 -12.95 -23.61
CA GLY A 573 28.75 -13.31 -23.67
C GLY A 573 28.23 -14.04 -22.41
N LEU A 574 28.95 -15.06 -21.95
CA LEU A 574 28.59 -15.82 -20.75
C LEU A 574 28.76 -14.99 -19.47
N GLY A 575 29.84 -14.20 -19.39
CA GLY A 575 30.12 -13.31 -18.27
C GLY A 575 29.04 -12.23 -18.12
N PHE A 576 28.65 -11.57 -19.21
CA PHE A 576 27.53 -10.63 -19.22
C PHE A 576 26.23 -11.29 -18.72
N SER A 577 25.93 -12.48 -19.22
CA SER A 577 24.72 -13.22 -18.84
C SER A 577 24.73 -13.63 -17.35
N GLY A 578 25.90 -13.96 -16.80
CA GLY A 578 26.09 -14.21 -15.37
C GLY A 578 25.88 -12.95 -14.52
N VAL A 579 26.45 -11.82 -14.94
CA VAL A 579 26.23 -10.51 -14.28
C VAL A 579 24.75 -10.13 -14.32
N TRP A 580 24.07 -10.36 -15.45
CA TRP A 580 22.62 -10.18 -15.57
C TRP A 580 21.87 -11.06 -14.57
N ALA A 581 22.21 -12.35 -14.46
CA ALA A 581 21.58 -13.27 -13.50
C ALA A 581 21.73 -12.80 -12.05
N LEU A 582 22.93 -12.35 -11.67
CA LEU A 582 23.23 -11.81 -10.34
C LEU A 582 22.43 -10.54 -10.06
N PHE A 583 22.38 -9.63 -11.03
CA PHE A 583 21.57 -8.42 -10.95
C PHE A 583 20.10 -8.74 -10.71
N GLN A 584 19.53 -9.68 -11.47
CA GLN A 584 18.14 -10.12 -11.32
C GLN A 584 17.87 -10.76 -9.96
N GLY A 585 18.75 -11.65 -9.50
CA GLY A 585 18.63 -12.28 -8.19
C GLY A 585 18.76 -11.28 -7.03
N LEU A 586 19.46 -10.18 -7.24
CA LEU A 586 19.58 -9.10 -6.27
C LEU A 586 18.33 -8.22 -6.24
N VAL A 587 17.79 -7.83 -7.40
CA VAL A 587 16.51 -7.07 -7.49
C VAL A 587 15.40 -7.83 -6.76
N HIS A 588 15.34 -9.15 -6.95
CA HIS A 588 14.33 -9.99 -6.30
C HIS A 588 14.49 -10.06 -4.77
N ARG A 589 15.74 -10.19 -4.27
CA ARG A 589 16.02 -10.18 -2.82
C ARG A 589 15.68 -8.84 -2.17
N LEU A 590 15.98 -7.73 -2.85
CA LEU A 590 15.67 -6.40 -2.33
C LEU A 590 14.16 -6.15 -2.26
N ALA A 591 13.39 -6.63 -3.24
CA ALA A 591 11.94 -6.53 -3.21
C ALA A 591 11.32 -7.27 -2.00
N GLY A 592 11.85 -8.45 -1.64
CA GLY A 592 11.36 -9.23 -0.50
C GLY A 592 11.72 -8.64 0.87
N ALA A 593 12.97 -8.21 1.06
CA ALA A 593 13.42 -7.64 2.34
C ALA A 593 12.71 -6.33 2.70
N GLU A 594 12.32 -5.55 1.69
CA GLU A 594 11.62 -4.29 1.91
C GLU A 594 10.15 -4.48 2.30
N ALA A 595 9.50 -5.52 1.80
CA ALA A 595 8.12 -5.86 2.17
C ALA A 595 7.99 -6.16 3.67
N GLY A 596 8.94 -6.92 4.24
CA GLY A 596 8.94 -7.26 5.67
C GLY A 596 9.15 -6.04 6.59
N ALA A 597 10.14 -5.19 6.28
CA ALA A 597 10.39 -3.98 7.05
C ALA A 597 9.23 -2.97 6.96
N ARG A 598 8.55 -2.90 5.80
CA ARG A 598 7.37 -2.05 5.58
C ARG A 598 6.16 -2.53 6.39
N ARG A 599 5.92 -3.84 6.45
CA ARG A 599 4.83 -4.39 7.26
C ARG A 599 5.00 -4.05 8.74
N ALA A 600 6.22 -4.22 9.28
CA ALA A 600 6.53 -3.82 10.65
C ALA A 600 6.30 -2.32 10.91
N ALA A 601 6.63 -1.45 9.94
CA ALA A 601 6.39 -0.02 10.06
C ALA A 601 4.91 0.36 9.94
N PHE A 602 4.14 -0.33 9.10
CA PHE A 602 2.68 -0.20 9.01
C PHE A 602 2.03 -0.61 10.33
N ASP A 603 2.40 -1.79 10.86
CA ASP A 603 1.85 -2.31 12.11
C ASP A 603 2.19 -1.37 13.30
N ALA A 604 3.41 -0.82 13.34
CA ALA A 604 3.82 0.16 14.36
C ALA A 604 3.08 1.50 14.23
N ARG A 605 2.80 1.97 13.01
CA ARG A 605 2.01 3.21 12.78
C ARG A 605 0.55 3.00 13.12
N LEU A 606 -0.03 1.86 12.75
CA LEU A 606 -1.38 1.49 13.12
C LEU A 606 -1.51 1.45 14.65
N ALA A 607 -0.55 0.85 15.35
CA ALA A 607 -0.52 0.86 16.81
C ALA A 607 -0.48 2.29 17.39
N SER A 608 0.34 3.17 16.82
CA SER A 608 0.43 4.57 17.26
C SER A 608 -0.80 5.41 16.92
N GLU A 609 -1.44 5.21 15.76
CA GLU A 609 -2.69 5.91 15.42
C GLU A 609 -3.87 5.41 16.26
N LEU A 610 -3.94 4.12 16.56
CA LEU A 610 -4.91 3.58 17.52
C LEU A 610 -4.73 4.22 18.91
N GLU A 611 -3.51 4.59 19.28
CA GLU A 611 -3.20 5.27 20.53
C GLU A 611 -3.54 6.77 20.50
N LEU A 612 -3.51 7.41 19.32
CA LEU A 612 -3.74 8.86 19.13
C LEU A 612 -5.16 9.22 18.62
N GLY A 613 -6.05 8.24 18.50
CA GLY A 613 -7.33 8.35 17.82
C GLY A 613 -8.34 9.34 18.40
N SER A 614 -8.49 10.47 17.70
CA SER A 614 -9.52 11.50 17.80
C SER A 614 -10.95 10.96 18.06
N GLN A 615 -11.34 10.79 19.33
CA GLN A 615 -12.73 10.64 19.77
C GLN A 615 -12.96 11.00 21.24
N GLU A 616 -11.96 11.59 21.91
CA GLU A 616 -12.06 12.11 23.27
C GLU A 616 -13.27 13.04 23.47
N SER A 617 -13.70 13.75 22.42
CA SER A 617 -14.88 14.61 22.51
C SER A 617 -16.18 13.81 22.64
N PHE A 618 -16.39 12.76 21.85
CA PHE A 618 -17.59 11.92 21.95
C PHE A 618 -17.60 11.19 23.30
N GLN A 619 -16.46 10.65 23.73
CA GLN A 619 -16.32 9.98 25.02
C GLN A 619 -16.60 10.90 26.21
N ARG A 620 -15.99 12.11 26.23
CA ARG A 620 -16.25 13.11 27.28
C ARG A 620 -17.73 13.49 27.40
N TRP A 621 -18.42 13.62 26.28
CA TRP A 621 -19.84 13.98 26.31
C TRP A 621 -20.73 12.81 26.71
N MET A 622 -20.41 11.58 26.27
CA MET A 622 -21.05 10.38 26.79
C MET A 622 -20.89 10.29 28.32
N GLU A 623 -19.69 10.55 28.84
CA GLU A 623 -19.42 10.57 30.29
C GLU A 623 -20.25 11.60 31.03
N SER A 624 -20.29 12.84 30.54
CA SER A 624 -21.10 13.91 31.15
C SER A 624 -22.61 13.63 31.07
N GLY A 625 -23.06 12.93 30.03
CA GLY A 625 -24.46 12.53 29.88
C GLY A 625 -24.92 11.50 30.92
N LEU A 626 -24.00 10.64 31.38
CA LEU A 626 -24.26 9.54 32.33
C LEU A 626 -24.36 10.01 33.79
N ASP A 627 -23.86 11.19 34.13
CA ASP A 627 -23.86 11.72 35.50
C ASP A 627 -25.25 11.70 36.15
N SER A 628 -26.26 12.18 35.42
CA SER A 628 -27.61 12.25 35.97
C SER A 628 -28.38 10.94 35.83
N ALA A 629 -27.98 10.02 34.93
CA ALA A 629 -28.48 8.65 34.92
C ALA A 629 -28.01 7.90 36.18
N GLU A 630 -26.74 8.03 36.54
CA GLU A 630 -26.17 7.43 37.75
C GLU A 630 -26.81 8.01 39.01
N ALA A 631 -27.02 9.33 39.07
CA ALA A 631 -27.69 9.99 40.19
C ALA A 631 -29.14 9.50 40.37
N LEU A 632 -29.89 9.34 39.28
CA LEU A 632 -31.25 8.78 39.32
C LEU A 632 -31.28 7.34 39.83
N LEU A 633 -30.39 6.48 39.33
CA LEU A 633 -30.30 5.09 39.78
C LEU A 633 -29.89 5.00 41.26
N CYS A 634 -28.97 5.84 41.73
CA CYS A 634 -28.57 5.90 43.14
C CYS A 634 -29.70 6.43 44.04
N GLY A 635 -30.39 7.49 43.64
CA GLY A 635 -31.52 8.03 44.42
C GLY A 635 -32.69 7.05 44.56
N ILE A 636 -32.95 6.24 43.52
CA ILE A 636 -33.95 5.16 43.58
C ILE A 636 -33.46 4.02 44.49
N ARG A 637 -32.19 3.63 44.36
CA ARG A 637 -31.55 2.60 45.22
C ARG A 637 -31.65 2.98 46.71
N ASP A 638 -31.31 4.21 47.04
CA ASP A 638 -31.22 4.69 48.43
C ASP A 638 -32.60 5.03 49.04
N GLY A 639 -33.66 4.96 48.22
CA GLY A 639 -35.04 5.23 48.63
C GLY A 639 -35.38 6.71 48.74
N GLU A 640 -34.48 7.60 48.33
CA GLU A 640 -34.70 9.05 48.28
C GLU A 640 -35.70 9.44 47.19
N LEU A 641 -35.75 8.64 46.12
CA LEU A 641 -36.71 8.78 45.02
C LEU A 641 -37.72 7.62 45.04
N PRO A 642 -38.94 7.84 45.56
CA PRO A 642 -39.97 6.81 45.60
C PRO A 642 -40.40 6.39 44.19
N LEU A 643 -40.55 5.09 43.95
CA LEU A 643 -40.94 4.51 42.65
C LEU A 643 -42.41 4.82 42.28
N ASP A 644 -43.26 5.03 43.28
CA ASP A 644 -44.67 5.37 43.15
C ASP A 644 -44.91 6.86 42.87
N ALA A 645 -43.91 7.71 43.10
CA ALA A 645 -44.00 9.13 42.81
C ALA A 645 -44.01 9.39 41.29
N ALA A 646 -45.02 10.15 40.83
CA ALA A 646 -45.13 10.57 39.44
C ALA A 646 -43.89 11.35 38.95
N ALA A 647 -43.23 12.09 39.85
CA ALA A 647 -42.00 12.83 39.55
C ALA A 647 -40.83 11.89 39.19
N THR A 648 -40.64 10.79 39.94
CA THR A 648 -39.57 9.81 39.68
C THR A 648 -39.78 9.10 38.35
N ARG A 649 -41.02 8.71 38.03
CA ARG A 649 -41.35 8.08 36.74
C ARG A 649 -41.13 9.03 35.56
N SER A 650 -41.53 10.30 35.70
CA SER A 650 -41.29 11.32 34.68
C SER A 650 -39.80 11.56 34.45
N ALA A 651 -39.00 11.59 35.51
CA ALA A 651 -37.55 11.73 35.41
C ALA A 651 -36.88 10.53 34.72
N CYS A 652 -37.34 9.30 35.01
CA CYS A 652 -36.84 8.10 34.32
C CYS A 652 -37.22 8.10 32.83
N ASP A 653 -38.44 8.50 32.47
CA ASP A 653 -38.89 8.59 31.08
C ASP A 653 -38.11 9.66 30.29
N GLU A 654 -37.79 10.80 30.91
CA GLU A 654 -36.93 11.82 30.31
C GLU A 654 -35.50 11.34 30.11
N GLU A 655 -34.94 10.61 31.08
CA GLU A 655 -33.59 10.07 31.01
C GLU A 655 -33.45 9.00 29.94
N GLU A 656 -34.41 8.08 29.86
CA GLU A 656 -34.51 7.06 28.82
C GLU A 656 -34.53 7.67 27.42
N ARG A 657 -35.38 8.69 27.22
CA ARG A 657 -35.48 9.42 25.95
C ARG A 657 -34.20 10.17 25.58
N TYR A 658 -33.47 10.71 26.56
CA TYR A 658 -32.18 11.37 26.34
C TYR A 658 -31.10 10.37 25.91
N LEU A 659 -30.90 9.31 26.69
CA LEU A 659 -29.88 8.29 26.41
C LEU A 659 -30.13 7.58 25.08
N ARG A 660 -31.39 7.29 24.74
CA ARG A 660 -31.76 6.65 23.46
C ARG A 660 -31.39 7.53 22.26
N GLN A 661 -31.58 8.85 22.35
CA GLN A 661 -31.17 9.78 21.30
C GLN A 661 -29.64 9.86 21.17
N LEU A 662 -28.93 9.87 22.31
CA LEU A 662 -27.48 9.94 22.34
C LEU A 662 -26.81 8.71 21.68
N VAL A 663 -27.31 7.51 21.96
CA VAL A 663 -26.82 6.23 21.40
C VAL A 663 -27.08 6.11 19.89
N HIS A 664 -28.10 6.77 19.36
CA HIS A 664 -28.40 6.77 17.92
C HIS A 664 -27.53 7.73 17.11
N ILE A 665 -26.71 8.56 17.76
CA ILE A 665 -25.75 9.41 17.05
C ILE A 665 -24.59 8.54 16.57
N SER A 666 -24.44 8.44 15.24
CA SER A 666 -23.34 7.68 14.64
C SER A 666 -21.99 8.26 15.09
N PRO A 667 -21.07 7.43 15.61
CA PRO A 667 -19.73 7.88 15.96
C PRO A 667 -18.87 8.28 14.76
N ALA A 668 -19.33 7.96 13.54
CA ALA A 668 -18.69 8.36 12.28
C ALA A 668 -18.93 9.84 11.91
N LEU A 669 -19.84 10.54 12.63
CA LEU A 669 -20.10 11.97 12.44
C LEU A 669 -19.01 12.80 13.11
N VAL A 670 -17.97 13.15 12.36
CA VAL A 670 -16.78 13.91 12.82
C VAL A 670 -17.12 15.37 13.12
N HIS A 671 -17.97 15.99 12.29
CA HIS A 671 -18.31 17.41 12.38
C HIS A 671 -19.62 17.63 13.13
N LEU A 672 -20.72 17.00 12.70
CA LEU A 672 -22.03 17.16 13.33
C LEU A 672 -22.05 16.63 14.76
N GLY A 673 -21.36 15.51 15.03
CA GLY A 673 -21.31 14.91 16.38
C GLY A 673 -20.81 15.90 17.44
N LYS A 674 -19.81 16.73 17.12
CA LYS A 674 -19.25 17.74 18.03
C LYS A 674 -20.25 18.82 18.43
N VAL A 675 -21.29 19.02 17.64
CA VAL A 675 -22.19 20.17 17.75
C VAL A 675 -23.59 19.75 18.20
N VAL A 676 -24.08 18.60 17.74
CA VAL A 676 -25.42 18.08 18.11
C VAL A 676 -25.46 17.45 19.51
N ILE A 677 -24.36 16.91 20.00
CA ILE A 677 -24.30 16.36 21.35
C ILE A 677 -24.44 17.46 22.43
N PRO A 678 -23.74 18.61 22.34
CA PRO A 678 -23.97 19.74 23.24
C PRO A 678 -25.41 20.29 23.21
N THR A 679 -26.08 20.29 22.05
CA THR A 679 -27.46 20.80 21.95
C THR A 679 -28.45 19.89 22.67
N LEU A 680 -28.27 18.56 22.60
CA LEU A 680 -29.05 17.61 23.41
C LEU A 680 -28.87 17.87 24.91
N SER A 681 -27.62 18.03 25.37
CA SER A 681 -27.32 18.32 26.78
C SER A 681 -27.94 19.64 27.24
N ARG A 682 -27.90 20.67 26.39
CA ARG A 682 -28.49 21.99 26.70
C ARG A 682 -30.01 21.95 26.74
N ALA A 683 -30.65 21.25 25.81
CA ALA A 683 -32.10 21.09 25.79
C ALA A 683 -32.61 20.41 27.07
N ARG A 684 -31.90 19.37 27.51
CA ARG A 684 -32.15 18.67 28.78
C ARG A 684 -32.03 19.60 29.99
N ALA A 685 -30.95 20.38 30.08
CA ALA A 685 -30.76 21.34 31.19
C ALA A 685 -31.85 22.42 31.26
N LEU A 686 -32.51 22.73 30.14
CA LEU A 686 -33.60 23.70 30.06
C LEU A 686 -35.00 23.08 30.19
N GLY A 687 -35.12 21.75 30.34
CA GLY A 687 -36.41 21.06 30.44
C GLY A 687 -37.25 21.14 29.16
N ILE A 688 -36.61 21.19 27.99
CA ILE A 688 -37.30 21.27 26.69
C ILE A 688 -37.52 19.85 26.14
N ALA A 689 -38.73 19.55 25.67
CA ALA A 689 -39.06 18.26 25.04
C ALA A 689 -38.45 18.19 23.62
N PHE A 690 -37.14 17.97 23.56
CA PHE A 690 -36.36 17.99 22.33
C PHE A 690 -36.21 16.60 21.70
N ARG A 691 -36.48 16.50 20.40
CA ARG A 691 -36.25 15.30 19.59
C ARG A 691 -35.30 15.60 18.44
N LEU A 692 -34.20 14.87 18.38
CA LEU A 692 -33.23 14.94 17.31
C LEU A 692 -33.34 13.71 16.40
N ARG A 693 -33.43 13.94 15.09
CA ARG A 693 -33.39 12.90 14.06
C ARG A 693 -32.24 13.18 13.11
N LEU A 694 -31.28 12.27 13.08
CA LEU A 694 -30.07 12.34 12.27
C LEU A 694 -30.04 11.17 11.27
N GLY A 695 -29.59 11.45 10.05
CA GLY A 695 -29.17 10.41 9.09
C GLY A 695 -27.69 10.05 9.24
N GLU A 696 -27.17 9.24 8.32
CA GLU A 696 -25.75 8.82 8.32
C GLU A 696 -24.78 9.85 7.69
N LEU A 697 -25.29 10.95 7.13
CA LEU A 697 -24.49 11.95 6.42
C LEU A 697 -23.91 13.00 7.39
N ASP A 698 -22.60 13.20 7.38
CA ASP A 698 -21.94 14.26 8.15
C ASP A 698 -21.96 15.62 7.42
N ALA A 699 -21.71 16.71 8.14
CA ALA A 699 -21.51 18.03 7.53
C ALA A 699 -20.23 18.05 6.68
N SER A 700 -20.22 18.86 5.62
CA SER A 700 -19.10 18.97 4.69
C SER A 700 -17.82 19.50 5.32
N ASP A 701 -17.96 20.34 6.34
CA ASP A 701 -16.88 20.95 7.08
C ASP A 701 -17.36 21.39 8.48
N ALA A 702 -16.41 21.84 9.30
CA ALA A 702 -16.68 22.27 10.67
C ALA A 702 -17.54 23.54 10.76
N HIS A 703 -17.50 24.42 9.75
CA HIS A 703 -18.26 25.67 9.77
C HIS A 703 -19.75 25.39 9.53
N VAL A 704 -20.07 24.54 8.55
CA VAL A 704 -21.45 24.10 8.30
C VAL A 704 -22.04 23.40 9.53
N ALA A 705 -21.26 22.53 10.19
CA ALA A 705 -21.71 21.91 11.44
C ALA A 705 -21.98 22.94 12.54
N GLN A 706 -21.13 23.96 12.66
CA GLN A 706 -21.30 25.03 13.64
C GLN A 706 -22.54 25.88 13.37
N ASP A 707 -22.83 26.20 12.12
CA ASP A 707 -24.04 26.94 11.72
C ASP A 707 -25.33 26.15 12.03
N ILE A 708 -25.33 24.84 11.73
CA ILE A 708 -26.42 23.92 12.10
C ILE A 708 -26.62 23.93 13.62
N GLY A 709 -25.53 23.82 14.38
CA GLY A 709 -25.53 23.89 15.83
C GLY A 709 -26.09 25.17 16.41
N ALA A 710 -25.59 26.30 15.90
CA ALA A 710 -26.00 27.63 16.33
C ALA A 710 -27.51 27.82 16.08
N THR A 711 -28.01 27.39 14.92
CA THR A 711 -29.43 27.41 14.58
C THR A 711 -30.28 26.64 15.59
N ILE A 712 -29.86 25.42 15.94
CA ILE A 712 -30.56 24.61 16.96
C ILE A 712 -30.47 25.30 18.32
N ALA A 713 -29.28 25.77 18.72
CA ALA A 713 -29.02 26.35 20.03
C ALA A 713 -29.76 27.68 20.26
N GLU A 714 -29.91 28.53 19.25
CA GLU A 714 -30.71 29.77 19.32
C GLU A 714 -32.18 29.50 19.60
N ASN A 715 -32.67 28.31 19.22
CA ASN A 715 -34.02 27.88 19.49
C ASN A 715 -34.19 27.14 20.84
N LEU A 716 -33.10 26.89 21.57
CA LEU A 716 -33.11 26.29 22.91
C LEU A 716 -33.03 27.38 23.99
N THR A 717 -34.17 28.01 24.29
CA THR A 717 -34.31 29.08 25.29
C THR A 717 -35.16 28.65 26.48
N ALA A 718 -34.91 29.24 27.66
CA ALA A 718 -35.67 28.93 28.88
C ALA A 718 -37.18 29.21 28.76
N GLU A 719 -37.57 30.17 27.91
CA GLU A 719 -38.97 30.51 27.59
C GLU A 719 -39.73 29.37 26.90
N ARG A 720 -39.03 28.31 26.49
CA ARG A 720 -39.58 27.11 25.83
C ARG A 720 -39.62 25.87 26.72
N ALA A 721 -39.36 26.01 28.03
CA ALA A 721 -39.50 24.88 28.96
C ALA A 721 -40.87 24.19 28.80
N GLY A 722 -40.87 22.87 28.64
CA GLY A 722 -42.07 22.06 28.40
C GLY A 722 -42.69 22.12 27.00
N LYS A 723 -42.23 22.97 26.08
CA LYS A 723 -42.71 23.01 24.68
C LYS A 723 -41.92 22.00 23.81
N PRO A 724 -42.58 21.28 22.87
CA PRO A 724 -41.89 20.34 21.98
C PRO A 724 -41.08 21.05 20.90
N LEU A 725 -39.85 20.59 20.68
CA LEU A 725 -38.99 21.03 19.57
C LEU A 725 -38.40 19.79 18.90
N THR A 726 -38.61 19.64 17.59
CA THR A 726 -37.98 18.55 16.83
C THR A 726 -37.02 19.12 15.81
N ALA A 727 -35.80 18.59 15.78
CA ALA A 727 -34.78 18.88 14.77
C ALA A 727 -34.54 17.63 13.92
N THR A 728 -34.74 17.75 12.61
CA THR A 728 -34.49 16.66 11.66
C THR A 728 -33.43 17.11 10.66
N LEU A 729 -32.39 16.31 10.51
CA LEU A 729 -31.33 16.49 9.53
C LEU A 729 -31.44 15.38 8.48
N PHE A 730 -31.65 15.75 7.22
CA PHE A 730 -31.72 14.80 6.12
C PHE A 730 -30.79 15.17 4.96
N PRO A 731 -30.27 14.16 4.25
CA PRO A 731 -29.45 14.38 3.07
C PRO A 731 -30.27 15.01 1.94
N SER A 732 -29.66 15.92 1.18
CA SER A 732 -30.20 16.54 -0.04
C SER A 732 -29.18 16.44 -1.16
N ASP A 733 -29.60 16.61 -2.42
CA ASP A 733 -28.72 16.53 -3.61
C ASP A 733 -27.51 17.50 -3.58
N HIS A 734 -27.53 18.48 -2.68
CA HIS A 734 -26.52 19.52 -2.58
C HIS A 734 -25.88 19.66 -1.19
N GLY A 735 -26.16 18.77 -0.24
CA GLY A 735 -25.61 18.82 1.12
C GLY A 735 -26.61 18.36 2.18
N VAL A 736 -26.66 19.07 3.33
CA VAL A 736 -27.50 18.70 4.48
C VAL A 736 -28.65 19.70 4.63
N GLN A 737 -29.87 19.22 4.83
CA GLN A 737 -31.02 20.07 5.14
C GLN A 737 -31.44 19.88 6.60
N LEU A 738 -31.56 20.99 7.33
CA LEU A 738 -32.08 21.06 8.68
C LEU A 738 -33.54 21.52 8.64
N THR A 739 -34.40 20.77 9.32
CA THR A 739 -35.78 21.13 9.55
C THR A 739 -36.05 21.18 11.05
N LEU A 740 -36.49 22.34 11.55
CA LEU A 740 -36.96 22.53 12.92
C LEU A 740 -38.48 22.63 12.93
N THR A 741 -39.13 21.94 13.85
CA THR A 741 -40.58 22.09 14.10
C THR A 741 -40.85 22.38 15.56
N GLY A 742 -41.63 23.43 15.82
CA GLY A 742 -41.99 23.86 17.16
C GLY A 742 -42.66 25.24 17.13
N PRO A 743 -43.20 25.72 18.25
CA PRO A 743 -43.75 27.07 18.35
C PRO A 743 -42.64 28.13 18.53
N ASP A 744 -42.78 29.30 17.92
CA ASP A 744 -41.95 30.53 18.07
C ASP A 744 -40.51 30.45 17.48
N LEU A 745 -40.31 29.72 16.37
CA LEU A 745 -39.01 29.43 15.74
C LEU A 745 -38.31 30.69 15.23
N ARG A 746 -36.98 30.73 15.41
CA ARG A 746 -36.11 31.82 14.96
C ARG A 746 -35.00 31.28 14.06
N ALA A 747 -34.73 31.98 12.97
CA ALA A 747 -33.56 31.74 12.15
C ALA A 747 -32.43 32.71 12.57
N PRO A 748 -31.16 32.26 12.58
CA PRO A 748 -30.02 33.14 12.81
C PRO A 748 -30.00 34.26 11.77
N ALA A 749 -29.66 35.48 12.20
CA ALA A 749 -29.70 36.67 11.33
C ALA A 749 -28.87 36.52 10.05
N HIS A 750 -27.73 35.80 10.14
CA HIS A 750 -26.83 35.55 9.01
C HIS A 750 -27.32 34.43 8.05
N LEU A 751 -28.38 33.70 8.41
CA LEU A 751 -29.01 32.66 7.60
C LEU A 751 -30.47 32.98 7.24
N ALA A 752 -30.98 34.16 7.63
CA ALA A 752 -32.36 34.57 7.41
C ALA A 752 -32.77 34.50 5.92
N ASP A 753 -31.87 34.86 5.00
CA ASP A 753 -32.11 34.84 3.56
C ASP A 753 -32.26 33.43 2.98
N ARG A 754 -31.86 32.40 3.74
CA ARG A 754 -31.90 30.98 3.35
C ARG A 754 -32.92 30.17 4.16
N ALA A 755 -33.57 30.82 5.13
CA ALA A 755 -34.56 30.23 6.02
C ALA A 755 -35.95 30.26 5.38
N CYS A 756 -36.60 29.11 5.25
CA CYS A 756 -38.03 29.04 4.95
C CYS A 756 -38.80 28.78 6.23
N LEU A 757 -39.55 29.78 6.71
CA LEU A 757 -40.43 29.64 7.88
C LEU A 757 -41.88 29.51 7.41
N VAL A 758 -42.52 28.40 7.77
CA VAL A 758 -43.92 28.08 7.43
C VAL A 758 -44.73 27.88 8.70
N GLN A 759 -45.85 28.59 8.81
CA GLN A 759 -46.82 28.43 9.89
C GLN A 759 -47.80 27.29 9.58
N LEU A 760 -47.89 26.30 10.46
CA LEU A 760 -48.76 25.13 10.36
C LEU A 760 -49.69 25.08 11.58
N GLY A 761 -50.65 26.01 11.63
CA GLY A 761 -51.59 26.13 12.75
C GLY A 761 -50.90 26.68 14.00
N GLY A 762 -50.88 25.89 15.09
CA GLY A 762 -50.20 26.25 16.34
C GLY A 762 -48.72 25.87 16.39
N THR A 763 -48.11 25.50 15.26
CA THR A 763 -46.72 25.02 15.17
C THR A 763 -46.04 25.63 13.95
N GLU A 764 -44.78 26.01 14.07
CA GLU A 764 -43.98 26.52 12.96
C GLU A 764 -43.01 25.46 12.46
N LEU A 765 -42.66 25.55 11.18
CA LEU A 765 -41.69 24.73 10.47
C LEU A 765 -40.61 25.67 9.91
N LEU A 766 -39.35 25.49 10.30
CA LEU A 766 -38.20 26.23 9.78
C LEU A 766 -37.29 25.28 9.00
N GLU A 767 -37.07 25.55 7.72
CA GLU A 767 -36.20 24.77 6.84
C GLU A 767 -34.98 25.58 6.40
N LEU A 768 -33.81 24.96 6.49
CA LEU A 768 -32.51 25.53 6.12
C LEU A 768 -31.68 24.49 5.36
N ALA A 769 -31.29 24.81 4.12
CA ALA A 769 -30.44 23.95 3.31
C ALA A 769 -28.98 24.43 3.34
N PHE A 770 -28.05 23.57 3.70
CA PHE A 770 -26.61 23.82 3.75
C PHE A 770 -25.92 23.13 2.58
N ARG A 771 -25.23 23.89 1.72
CA ARG A 771 -24.60 23.38 0.50
C ARG A 771 -23.15 22.97 0.76
N THR A 772 -22.74 21.80 0.26
CA THR A 772 -21.32 21.41 0.17
C THR A 772 -20.57 22.42 -0.69
N THR A 773 -19.57 23.11 -0.12
CA THR A 773 -18.68 24.00 -0.86
C THR A 773 -17.70 23.17 -1.69
N SER A 774 -18.09 22.82 -2.92
CA SER A 774 -17.13 22.30 -3.89
C SER A 774 -16.21 23.43 -4.37
N THR A 775 -14.97 23.44 -3.87
CA THR A 775 -13.79 24.17 -4.41
C THR A 775 -13.85 25.71 -4.50
N PRO A 776 -12.80 26.45 -4.09
CA PRO A 776 -12.66 27.85 -4.44
C PRO A 776 -12.30 27.95 -5.93
N GLN A 777 -13.30 28.08 -6.79
CA GLN A 777 -13.08 28.51 -8.17
C GLN A 777 -12.79 30.01 -8.12
N GLY A 778 -11.55 30.38 -8.42
CA GLY A 778 -11.14 31.76 -8.50
C GLY A 778 -11.89 32.48 -9.62
N ASP A 779 -12.89 33.26 -9.24
CA ASP A 779 -13.41 34.35 -10.08
C ASP A 779 -12.42 35.51 -10.02
N THR A 780 -11.40 35.44 -10.86
CA THR A 780 -10.82 36.64 -11.45
C THR A 780 -11.42 36.79 -12.84
N ASP A 781 -12.49 37.59 -12.94
CA ASP A 781 -12.96 38.15 -14.19
C ASP A 781 -12.41 39.58 -14.34
N PRO A 782 -11.42 39.84 -15.23
CA PRO A 782 -11.00 41.19 -15.56
C PRO A 782 -11.50 41.52 -16.98
N GLY A 783 -12.72 42.04 -17.13
CA GLY A 783 -13.14 42.39 -18.49
C GLY A 783 -14.54 42.92 -18.75
N ALA A 784 -15.05 43.91 -18.02
CA ALA A 784 -16.15 44.72 -18.55
C ALA A 784 -16.08 46.18 -18.09
N ARG A 785 -15.68 47.07 -19.02
CA ARG A 785 -15.74 48.52 -18.86
C ARG A 785 -17.19 49.04 -18.99
N PRO A 786 -17.52 50.20 -18.39
CA PRO A 786 -18.87 50.71 -18.24
C PRO A 786 -19.29 51.68 -19.35
N GLY A 787 -20.60 51.85 -19.48
CA GLY A 787 -21.28 52.91 -20.26
C GLY A 787 -22.43 52.31 -21.05
N GLY A 788 -23.67 52.76 -21.00
CA GLY A 788 -24.38 53.88 -20.38
C GLY A 788 -25.83 53.73 -20.89
N GLY A 789 -26.83 54.16 -20.11
CA GLY A 789 -28.27 53.97 -20.40
C GLY A 789 -28.80 54.73 -21.64
N PRO A 790 -30.13 54.99 -21.80
CA PRO A 790 -31.19 54.88 -20.80
C PRO A 790 -32.58 54.33 -21.26
N ALA A 791 -33.42 54.05 -20.26
CA ALA A 791 -34.88 54.25 -20.13
C ALA A 791 -35.89 53.77 -21.20
N ALA A 792 -36.83 52.91 -20.78
CA ALA A 792 -38.28 53.15 -20.81
C ALA A 792 -39.09 51.98 -20.17
N HIS A 793 -39.93 52.30 -19.19
CA HIS A 793 -41.15 51.54 -18.77
C HIS A 793 -42.36 52.01 -19.64
N PRO A 794 -43.62 51.49 -19.56
CA PRO A 794 -44.26 50.63 -18.54
C PRO A 794 -45.25 49.54 -19.09
N THR A 795 -46.03 48.95 -18.17
CA THR A 795 -47.29 48.16 -18.32
C THR A 795 -47.11 46.66 -18.63
N GLY A 796 -47.84 45.70 -18.05
CA GLY A 796 -48.98 45.75 -17.14
C GLY A 796 -49.91 44.54 -17.42
N THR A 797 -50.12 43.68 -16.41
CA THR A 797 -51.33 42.89 -16.10
C THR A 797 -51.75 41.60 -16.86
N THR A 798 -51.82 40.53 -16.05
CA THR A 798 -52.93 39.56 -15.81
C THR A 798 -53.32 38.47 -16.82
N GLY A 799 -53.43 37.22 -16.33
CA GLY A 799 -54.17 36.13 -17.00
C GLY A 799 -54.00 34.74 -16.36
N ARG A 800 -54.95 34.36 -15.50
CA ARG A 800 -55.12 33.07 -14.78
C ARG A 800 -55.27 31.82 -15.68
N GLY A 801 -54.98 30.64 -15.12
CA GLY A 801 -55.83 29.44 -15.30
C GLY A 801 -55.11 28.08 -15.39
N ALA A 802 -55.11 27.30 -14.30
CA ALA A 802 -54.93 25.83 -14.30
C ALA A 802 -56.28 25.13 -14.68
N PRO A 803 -56.49 23.77 -14.67
CA PRO A 803 -55.61 22.65 -14.25
C PRO A 803 -55.75 21.28 -15.04
N ALA A 804 -54.89 20.31 -14.65
CA ALA A 804 -55.08 18.85 -14.43
C ALA A 804 -55.51 17.82 -15.51
N ARG A 805 -54.71 16.72 -15.64
CA ARG A 805 -55.04 15.25 -15.72
C ARG A 805 -53.74 14.48 -16.07
N ALA A 806 -53.18 13.50 -15.33
CA ALA A 806 -53.60 12.18 -14.81
C ALA A 806 -53.21 10.97 -15.71
N LEU A 807 -52.41 10.04 -15.13
CA LEU A 807 -52.29 8.58 -15.37
C LEU A 807 -51.71 8.14 -16.76
N SER A 808 -50.97 7.05 -17.00
CA SER A 808 -50.79 5.74 -16.34
C SER A 808 -49.63 4.94 -17.00
N THR A 809 -48.95 4.09 -16.22
CA THR A 809 -48.40 2.73 -16.54
C THR A 809 -47.70 2.39 -17.88
N ALA A 810 -46.52 1.78 -17.82
CA ALA A 810 -46.25 0.41 -18.32
C ALA A 810 -44.79 -0.02 -18.10
N ALA A 811 -44.59 -1.32 -17.84
CA ALA A 811 -43.33 -2.01 -17.57
C ALA A 811 -42.91 -2.96 -18.72
N ALA A 812 -41.69 -3.50 -18.61
CA ALA A 812 -41.10 -4.70 -19.26
C ALA A 812 -40.31 -4.48 -20.59
N PRO A 813 -39.50 -5.45 -21.10
CA PRO A 813 -39.04 -6.75 -20.53
C PRO A 813 -37.53 -7.12 -20.75
N LEU A 814 -37.14 -8.26 -20.15
CA LEU A 814 -35.91 -9.07 -20.32
C LEU A 814 -35.78 -9.74 -21.72
N PRO A 815 -34.57 -10.18 -22.15
CA PRO A 815 -34.39 -10.87 -23.43
C PRO A 815 -34.35 -12.42 -23.34
N GLU A 816 -35.03 -13.07 -24.29
CA GLU A 816 -35.00 -14.51 -24.57
C GLU A 816 -33.84 -14.93 -25.48
N ARG A 817 -33.43 -16.19 -25.33
CA ARG A 817 -32.48 -16.95 -26.17
C ARG A 817 -33.13 -17.41 -27.48
N ALA A 818 -32.34 -17.53 -28.55
CA ALA A 818 -32.40 -18.62 -29.55
C ALA A 818 -31.22 -18.55 -30.56
N PRO A 819 -30.90 -19.66 -31.26
CA PRO A 819 -29.51 -20.09 -31.51
C PRO A 819 -29.05 -20.02 -32.97
N GLN A 820 -27.73 -19.96 -33.16
CA GLN A 820 -26.95 -20.66 -34.21
C GLN A 820 -25.46 -20.62 -33.87
#